data_AF-A0A498MFQ8-F1
#
_entry.id   AF-A0A498MFQ8-F1
#
_cell.length_a   1.000
_cell.length_b   1.000
_cell.length_c   1.000
_cell.angle_alpha   90.00
_cell.angle_beta   90.00
_cell.angle_gamma   90.00
#
_symmetry.space_group_name_H-M   'P 1'
#
loop_
_entity.id
_entity.type
_entity.pdbx_description
1 polymer ?
#
loop_
_entity_poly.entity_id
_entity_poly.type
_entity_poly.pdbx_seq_one_letter_code
_entity_poly.pdbx_strand_id
1 'polypeptide(L)'
;MAAVSRLRAVRPAIRQEEFNSATRREITPKMSEQRAIKNPYQDYTGPGCAQDLFDMQGNLTQHFASHISSKISELLAILENGLKNADPRDCTGYTGWAGIAVLYLHLHSIFGDVLFLQKALDYVNRSLRSLTQRWVTFLCGDAGPLAVAAVVYHRLQKPHEAEECVNRLLHLHQSVVQGKGRLPDELLYGRMGYLYSLIFINQQFQQEKIPIQYIQQICDAVLASGQSLSQRNRIQEQSPLMYEWYQEEYVGAAHGLSGIYYYLMQPGFVVGEDRVSYLVKPSVNYVCQLKFPSGNYPPCVGDSRDLLVHWCHGSPGIIYMLIQAFKVFGVRQYLEDALQCGEVIWQRGLLKKGYGLCHGAAGNAYGFLALYKITQDPKHLYRACMAGEFSADQIEDFKEAFGLFDRVGDNKVAYNQIADIMRALGQNPTNKDVKKILGDPSAEDMANKRVDFDAFLPMLKTVDTIQKGTYDDYVEGLRVFDKEGNGTVMGAELRIVLSTLGEKMNETEIDSLMQGQEDENGSVHYEGNCSSPLVSKPTVAHLGDGLRKRSADEIGLEDESKSKPAPPKISKPGFSMIAKKPTPISIKLGASKPKEPTPALPAKKAGLASVFNEDDDSEPEEMPPEAKMRMKNIGRETPTSAGPNSFNKGKQGFSDHQKLWERKLKAQSDQ
;
A
#
# COMPACT_ATOMS: atom_id res chain seq x y z
N MET A 1 -6.79 31.87 72.04
CA MET A 1 -7.98 32.68 71.67
C MET A 1 -7.60 33.38 70.36
N ALA A 2 -8.24 33.11 69.21
CA ALA A 2 -9.62 33.46 68.82
C ALA A 2 -9.81 34.98 68.61
N ALA A 3 -10.50 35.49 67.57
CA ALA A 3 -11.01 34.94 66.30
C ALA A 3 -11.54 36.11 65.41
N VAL A 4 -12.03 35.85 64.18
CA VAL A 4 -12.81 36.78 63.30
C VAL A 4 -11.99 37.97 62.72
N SER A 5 -11.82 38.28 61.43
CA SER A 5 -12.46 38.03 60.11
C SER A 5 -13.33 39.17 59.53
N ARG A 6 -13.30 39.31 58.18
CA ARG A 6 -13.98 40.32 57.30
C ARG A 6 -13.22 41.67 57.18
N LEU A 7 -12.72 42.07 56.00
CA LEU A 7 -13.39 42.61 54.78
C LEU A 7 -13.95 44.05 55.03
N ARG A 8 -13.77 45.04 54.15
CA ARG A 8 -13.56 45.00 52.68
C ARG A 8 -12.87 46.28 52.13
N ALA A 9 -12.07 46.12 51.08
CA ALA A 9 -11.71 47.06 49.97
C ALA A 9 -11.58 48.59 50.17
N VAL A 10 -10.51 49.17 49.58
CA VAL A 10 -10.55 50.17 48.48
C VAL A 10 -9.16 50.26 47.81
N ARG A 11 -9.11 50.52 46.49
CA ARG A 11 -7.88 50.88 45.73
C ARG A 11 -7.91 52.38 45.41
N PRO A 12 -6.73 53.00 45.22
CA PRO A 12 -6.49 53.59 43.91
C PRO A 12 -5.13 53.20 43.30
N ALA A 13 -4.98 53.47 41.99
CA ALA A 13 -3.72 53.53 41.25
C ALA A 13 -3.38 55.05 41.02
N ILE A 14 -2.43 55.53 40.22
CA ILE A 14 -1.65 55.02 39.07
C ILE A 14 -0.31 55.78 39.04
N ARG A 15 0.76 55.16 38.49
CA ARG A 15 1.83 55.71 37.61
C ARG A 15 3.23 55.20 37.96
N GLN A 16 4.19 55.10 37.03
CA GLN A 16 4.12 54.92 35.56
C GLN A 16 5.55 54.66 35.07
N GLU A 17 5.80 53.57 34.36
CA GLU A 17 7.00 53.37 33.55
C GLU A 17 6.70 52.36 32.44
N GLU A 18 7.25 52.55 31.25
CA GLU A 18 6.75 51.93 30.02
C GLU A 18 7.81 51.12 29.25
N PHE A 19 7.32 50.04 28.65
CA PHE A 19 7.85 49.33 27.47
C PHE A 19 9.37 49.07 27.37
N ASN A 20 9.70 47.77 27.37
CA ASN A 20 10.47 47.22 26.27
C ASN A 20 9.93 45.85 25.85
N SER A 21 9.38 45.75 24.64
CA SER A 21 8.59 44.61 24.19
C SER A 21 9.42 43.55 23.46
N ALA A 22 10.10 42.69 24.23
CA ALA A 22 10.69 41.46 23.68
C ALA A 22 9.60 40.38 23.52
N THR A 23 9.31 39.99 22.28
CA THR A 23 8.15 39.15 21.96
C THR A 23 8.27 37.74 22.54
N ARG A 24 7.58 37.48 23.66
CA ARG A 24 7.36 36.13 24.19
C ARG A 24 6.48 35.37 23.20
N ARG A 25 7.08 34.72 22.21
CA ARG A 25 6.39 33.83 21.28
C ARG A 25 5.62 32.79 22.09
N GLU A 26 4.30 32.86 22.05
CA GLU A 26 3.47 31.77 22.50
C GLU A 26 3.82 30.56 21.64
N ILE A 27 4.34 29.51 22.28
CA ILE A 27 4.44 28.21 21.64
C ILE A 27 3.02 27.66 21.63
N THR A 28 2.26 28.07 20.62
CA THR A 28 1.04 27.35 20.23
C THR A 28 1.43 25.88 20.07
N PRO A 29 0.68 24.94 20.67
CA PRO A 29 0.94 23.53 20.44
C PRO A 29 0.91 23.28 18.94
N LYS A 30 2.02 22.77 18.37
CA LYS A 30 2.00 22.28 16.98
C LYS A 30 0.79 21.37 16.85
N MET A 31 -0.16 21.73 15.98
CA MET A 31 -1.27 20.83 15.66
C MET A 31 -0.68 19.48 15.28
N SER A 32 -1.09 18.42 15.98
CA SER A 32 -0.50 17.10 15.83
C SER A 32 -0.57 16.67 14.37
N GLU A 33 0.58 16.46 13.74
CA GLU A 33 0.68 16.18 12.31
C GLU A 33 -0.25 15.03 11.93
N GLN A 34 -1.25 15.34 11.10
CA GLN A 34 -2.34 14.42 10.79
C GLN A 34 -1.77 13.22 10.02
N ARG A 35 -1.66 12.08 10.73
CA ARG A 35 -1.11 10.82 10.21
C ARG A 35 -2.00 10.14 9.17
N ALA A 36 -3.29 10.48 9.21
CA ALA A 36 -4.24 10.14 8.18
C ALA A 36 -4.27 11.22 7.08
N ILE A 37 -4.64 10.82 5.87
CA ILE A 37 -5.16 11.74 4.86
C ILE A 37 -6.68 11.82 5.04
N LYS A 38 -7.27 13.01 4.85
CA LYS A 38 -8.72 13.21 4.93
C LYS A 38 -9.37 12.32 3.86
N ASN A 39 -10.28 11.43 4.27
CA ASN A 39 -11.00 10.57 3.34
C ASN A 39 -11.74 11.42 2.29
N PRO A 40 -11.43 11.27 0.98
CA PRO A 40 -12.08 12.04 -0.08
C PRO A 40 -13.40 11.42 -0.53
N TYR A 41 -13.69 10.18 -0.13
CA TYR A 41 -14.85 9.42 -0.58
C TYR A 41 -16.09 9.77 0.24
N GLN A 42 -17.23 9.90 -0.45
CA GLN A 42 -18.53 9.96 0.22
C GLN A 42 -18.82 8.61 0.89
N ASP A 43 -19.53 8.62 2.02
CA ASP A 43 -19.95 7.38 2.69
C ASP A 43 -21.16 6.75 1.96
N TYR A 44 -21.42 5.48 2.26
CA TYR A 44 -22.52 4.72 1.63
C TYR A 44 -23.89 5.38 1.90
N THR A 45 -24.56 5.82 0.83
CA THR A 45 -25.90 6.45 0.88
C THR A 45 -27.04 5.50 0.49
N GLY A 46 -26.71 4.32 -0.04
CA GLY A 46 -27.67 3.29 -0.48
C GLY A 46 -27.16 2.53 -1.72
N PRO A 47 -27.89 1.53 -2.22
CA PRO A 47 -27.40 0.64 -3.27
C PRO A 47 -26.90 1.35 -4.54
N GLY A 48 -27.52 2.47 -4.93
CA GLY A 48 -27.13 3.24 -6.12
C GLY A 48 -25.71 3.81 -6.09
N CYS A 49 -25.11 4.06 -4.91
CA CYS A 49 -23.72 4.51 -4.83
C CYS A 49 -22.70 3.36 -4.89
N ALA A 50 -23.15 2.11 -4.88
CA ALA A 50 -22.33 0.90 -4.90
C ALA A 50 -22.57 0.00 -6.14
N GLN A 51 -23.52 0.37 -7.00
CA GLN A 51 -23.98 -0.42 -8.15
C GLN A 51 -22.86 -0.88 -9.10
N ASP A 52 -21.81 -0.08 -9.24
CA ASP A 52 -20.66 -0.35 -10.12
C ASP A 52 -19.60 -1.23 -9.44
N LEU A 53 -19.69 -1.40 -8.11
CA LEU A 53 -18.76 -2.15 -7.26
C LEU A 53 -19.27 -3.56 -6.96
N PHE A 54 -20.55 -3.70 -6.56
CA PHE A 54 -21.17 -5.00 -6.24
C PHE A 54 -22.70 -5.01 -6.37
N ASP A 55 -23.28 -6.21 -6.48
CA ASP A 55 -24.71 -6.46 -6.54
C ASP A 55 -25.42 -6.47 -5.16
N MET A 56 -26.74 -6.68 -5.14
CA MET A 56 -27.53 -6.72 -3.89
C MET A 56 -27.22 -7.93 -3.00
N GLN A 57 -26.40 -8.87 -3.46
CA GLN A 57 -25.94 -10.06 -2.73
C GLN A 57 -24.48 -9.88 -2.25
N GLY A 58 -23.83 -8.76 -2.61
CA GLY A 58 -22.44 -8.46 -2.28
C GLY A 58 -21.41 -9.16 -3.17
N ASN A 59 -21.81 -9.71 -4.32
CA ASN A 59 -20.87 -10.18 -5.34
C ASN A 59 -20.31 -8.97 -6.08
N LEU A 60 -18.99 -8.90 -6.28
CA LEU A 60 -18.37 -7.81 -7.04
C LEU A 60 -18.87 -7.80 -8.49
N THR A 61 -19.06 -6.63 -9.09
CA THR A 61 -19.39 -6.54 -10.52
C THR A 61 -18.26 -7.12 -11.37
N GLN A 62 -18.58 -7.67 -12.54
CA GLN A 62 -17.56 -8.18 -13.47
C GLN A 62 -16.54 -7.08 -13.83
N HIS A 63 -16.99 -5.83 -13.99
CA HIS A 63 -16.12 -4.68 -14.24
C HIS A 63 -15.13 -4.43 -13.09
N PHE A 64 -15.61 -4.32 -11.85
CA PHE A 64 -14.76 -4.04 -10.70
C PHE A 64 -13.84 -5.23 -10.37
N ALA A 65 -14.31 -6.47 -10.52
CA ALA A 65 -13.49 -7.67 -10.38
C ALA A 65 -12.38 -7.76 -11.45
N SER A 66 -12.66 -7.37 -12.70
CA SER A 66 -11.64 -7.25 -13.76
C SER A 66 -10.62 -6.15 -13.45
N HIS A 67 -11.06 -4.98 -12.96
CA HIS A 67 -10.15 -3.91 -12.54
C HIS A 67 -9.21 -4.36 -11.41
N ILE A 68 -9.74 -4.98 -10.35
CA ILE A 68 -8.93 -5.57 -9.26
C ILE A 68 -7.94 -6.61 -9.80
N SER A 69 -8.38 -7.49 -10.71
CA SER A 69 -7.52 -8.52 -11.30
C SER A 69 -6.38 -7.92 -12.13
N SER A 70 -6.65 -6.85 -12.89
CA SER A 70 -5.64 -6.08 -13.62
C SER A 70 -4.60 -5.45 -12.68
N LYS A 71 -5.06 -4.81 -11.59
CA LYS A 71 -4.16 -4.21 -10.59
C LYS A 71 -3.36 -5.24 -9.79
N ILE A 72 -3.90 -6.43 -9.55
CA ILE A 72 -3.14 -7.55 -8.99
C ILE A 72 -1.98 -7.92 -9.93
N SER A 73 -2.23 -8.10 -11.23
CA SER A 73 -1.17 -8.41 -12.20
C SER A 73 -0.12 -7.29 -12.33
N GLU A 74 -0.55 -6.02 -12.37
CA GLU A 74 0.33 -4.83 -12.39
C GLU A 74 1.28 -4.82 -11.18
N LEU A 75 0.73 -4.98 -9.97
CA LEU A 75 1.50 -4.95 -8.72
C LEU A 75 2.37 -6.20 -8.52
N LEU A 76 1.97 -7.36 -9.05
CA LEU A 76 2.81 -8.57 -8.99
C LEU A 76 4.04 -8.48 -9.89
N ALA A 77 3.95 -7.82 -11.06
CA ALA A 77 5.12 -7.56 -11.90
C ALA A 77 6.12 -6.62 -11.20
N ILE A 78 5.62 -5.57 -10.55
CA ILE A 78 6.43 -4.64 -9.74
C ILE A 78 7.07 -5.37 -8.55
N LEU A 79 6.31 -6.21 -7.84
CA LEU A 79 6.80 -7.01 -6.72
C LEU A 79 7.94 -7.95 -7.14
N GLU A 80 7.74 -8.77 -8.17
CA GLU A 80 8.75 -9.73 -8.63
C GLU A 80 10.04 -9.06 -9.12
N ASN A 81 9.96 -7.84 -9.67
CA ASN A 81 11.15 -7.07 -10.00
C ASN A 81 11.85 -6.53 -8.74
N GLY A 82 11.10 -6.03 -7.75
CA GLY A 82 11.64 -5.54 -6.47
C GLY A 82 12.28 -6.64 -5.62
N LEU A 83 11.69 -7.85 -5.61
CA LEU A 83 12.19 -9.00 -4.84
C LEU A 83 13.59 -9.48 -5.27
N LYS A 84 14.08 -9.10 -6.45
CA LYS A 84 15.47 -9.34 -6.86
C LYS A 84 16.50 -8.70 -5.92
N ASN A 85 16.11 -7.63 -5.21
CA ASN A 85 16.95 -6.82 -4.33
C ASN A 85 16.61 -6.96 -2.83
N ALA A 86 15.74 -7.90 -2.44
CA ALA A 86 15.39 -8.16 -1.04
C ALA A 86 16.51 -8.94 -0.31
N ASP A 87 16.60 -8.85 1.03
CA ASP A 87 17.63 -9.57 1.79
C ASP A 87 17.44 -11.09 1.61
N PRO A 88 18.41 -11.82 1.01
CA PRO A 88 18.27 -13.24 0.74
C PRO A 88 18.08 -14.09 2.00
N ARG A 89 18.36 -13.55 3.19
CA ARG A 89 18.31 -14.25 4.47
C ARG A 89 17.01 -14.04 5.26
N ASP A 90 16.13 -13.11 4.85
CA ASP A 90 14.86 -12.92 5.56
C ASP A 90 13.89 -14.06 5.20
N CYS A 91 13.82 -15.07 6.06
CA CYS A 91 12.88 -16.19 5.92
C CYS A 91 11.45 -15.86 6.39
N THR A 92 11.22 -14.73 7.05
CA THR A 92 10.04 -14.51 7.90
C THR A 92 8.71 -14.41 7.13
N GLY A 93 7.60 -14.64 7.84
CA GLY A 93 6.24 -14.38 7.31
C GLY A 93 5.88 -12.89 7.22
N TYR A 94 6.60 -12.02 7.95
CA TYR A 94 6.27 -10.60 8.12
C TYR A 94 6.97 -9.68 7.11
N THR A 95 8.23 -9.96 6.75
CA THR A 95 9.00 -9.20 5.74
C THR A 95 9.74 -10.07 4.72
N GLY A 96 9.81 -11.38 4.94
CA GLY A 96 10.66 -12.30 4.19
C GLY A 96 9.94 -13.25 3.22
N TRP A 97 10.70 -14.25 2.77
CA TRP A 97 10.30 -15.20 1.73
C TRP A 97 9.05 -16.02 2.08
N ALA A 98 8.81 -16.35 3.36
CA ALA A 98 7.59 -17.06 3.74
C ALA A 98 6.33 -16.18 3.58
N GLY A 99 6.44 -14.86 3.75
CA GLY A 99 5.35 -13.93 3.47
C GLY A 99 4.97 -13.90 1.99
N ILE A 100 5.97 -13.93 1.10
CA ILE A 100 5.76 -14.01 -0.35
C ILE A 100 5.17 -15.38 -0.75
N ALA A 101 5.59 -16.47 -0.10
CA ALA A 101 4.99 -17.79 -0.30
C ALA A 101 3.51 -17.83 0.13
N VAL A 102 3.13 -17.17 1.23
CA VAL A 102 1.72 -17.02 1.65
C VAL A 102 0.90 -16.24 0.62
N LEU A 103 1.45 -15.17 0.05
CA LEU A 103 0.79 -14.42 -1.04
C LEU A 103 0.52 -15.33 -2.25
N TYR A 104 1.53 -16.07 -2.74
CA TYR A 104 1.34 -16.94 -3.90
C TYR A 104 0.44 -18.16 -3.63
N LEU A 105 0.49 -18.71 -2.42
CA LEU A 105 -0.46 -19.74 -1.96
C LEU A 105 -1.90 -19.21 -1.90
N HIS A 106 -2.09 -17.95 -1.52
CA HIS A 106 -3.40 -17.30 -1.55
C HIS A 106 -3.87 -17.04 -2.98
N LEU A 107 -3.01 -16.51 -3.87
CA LEU A 107 -3.33 -16.29 -5.29
C LEU A 107 -3.75 -17.58 -6.00
N HIS A 108 -3.02 -18.68 -5.80
CA HIS A 108 -3.42 -20.02 -6.27
C HIS A 108 -4.81 -20.43 -5.74
N SER A 109 -5.16 -20.06 -4.51
CA SER A 109 -6.47 -20.36 -3.91
C SER A 109 -7.63 -19.53 -4.48
N ILE A 110 -7.35 -18.44 -5.19
CA ILE A 110 -8.36 -17.54 -5.79
C ILE A 110 -8.47 -17.76 -7.30
N PHE A 111 -7.33 -17.87 -8.00
CA PHE A 111 -7.27 -17.96 -9.46
C PHE A 111 -7.13 -19.39 -10.00
N GLY A 112 -6.78 -20.38 -9.15
CA GLY A 112 -6.59 -21.78 -9.56
C GLY A 112 -5.34 -22.06 -10.40
N ASP A 113 -4.56 -21.03 -10.78
CA ASP A 113 -3.35 -21.20 -11.59
C ASP A 113 -2.22 -21.91 -10.81
N VAL A 114 -1.75 -23.02 -11.38
CA VAL A 114 -0.67 -23.87 -10.88
C VAL A 114 0.67 -23.12 -10.86
N LEU A 115 0.87 -22.11 -11.72
CA LEU A 115 2.08 -21.28 -11.71
C LEU A 115 2.22 -20.50 -10.40
N PHE A 116 1.11 -20.08 -9.77
CA PHE A 116 1.15 -19.48 -8.44
C PHE A 116 1.55 -20.52 -7.36
N LEU A 117 1.13 -21.78 -7.48
CA LEU A 117 1.57 -22.84 -6.56
C LEU A 117 3.07 -23.15 -6.73
N GLN A 118 3.59 -23.14 -7.95
CA GLN A 118 5.02 -23.29 -8.22
C GLN A 118 5.83 -22.11 -7.65
N LYS A 119 5.38 -20.86 -7.82
CA LYS A 119 6.01 -19.70 -7.17
C LYS A 119 5.99 -19.80 -5.65
N ALA A 120 4.89 -20.29 -5.06
CA ALA A 120 4.83 -20.52 -3.61
C ALA A 120 5.87 -21.57 -3.14
N LEU A 121 6.12 -22.62 -3.93
CA LEU A 121 7.19 -23.59 -3.69
C LEU A 121 8.58 -22.96 -3.78
N ASP A 122 8.84 -22.13 -4.78
CA ASP A 122 10.15 -21.47 -4.94
C ASP A 122 10.46 -20.54 -3.76
N TYR A 123 9.45 -19.80 -3.27
CA TYR A 123 9.58 -18.94 -2.10
C TYR A 123 9.65 -19.73 -0.77
N VAL A 124 8.94 -20.86 -0.64
CA VAL A 124 9.16 -21.84 0.44
C VAL A 124 10.61 -22.32 0.45
N ASN A 125 11.13 -22.77 -0.69
CA ASN A 125 12.49 -23.31 -0.83
C ASN A 125 13.57 -22.27 -0.51
N ARG A 126 13.32 -20.97 -0.70
CA ARG A 126 14.18 -19.88 -0.19
C ARG A 126 14.08 -19.77 1.33
N SER A 127 12.87 -19.65 1.88
CA SER A 127 12.64 -19.45 3.32
C SER A 127 13.24 -20.57 4.19
N LEU A 128 13.12 -21.83 3.77
CA LEU A 128 13.64 -23.00 4.50
C LEU A 128 15.18 -23.08 4.54
N ARG A 129 15.89 -22.34 3.67
CA ARG A 129 17.36 -22.27 3.67
C ARG A 129 17.92 -21.24 4.66
N SER A 130 17.07 -20.40 5.24
CA SER A 130 17.48 -19.28 6.12
C SER A 130 16.78 -19.31 7.47
N LEU A 131 16.44 -20.51 7.95
CA LEU A 131 15.94 -20.76 9.31
C LEU A 131 16.98 -20.36 10.36
N THR A 132 16.52 -19.83 11.49
CA THR A 132 17.35 -19.10 12.45
C THR A 132 17.43 -19.73 13.84
N GLN A 133 16.47 -20.61 14.16
CA GLN A 133 16.20 -21.17 15.50
C GLN A 133 16.01 -20.11 16.61
N ARG A 134 15.85 -18.82 16.24
CA ARG A 134 15.82 -17.69 17.18
C ARG A 134 14.41 -17.35 17.66
N TRP A 135 13.42 -17.47 16.79
CA TRP A 135 12.03 -17.14 17.06
C TRP A 135 11.11 -18.26 16.58
N VAL A 136 9.96 -18.38 17.23
CA VAL A 136 9.06 -19.54 17.12
C VAL A 136 7.70 -19.20 16.50
N THR A 137 7.52 -18.03 15.89
CA THR A 137 6.21 -17.55 15.41
C THR A 137 6.06 -17.67 13.90
N PHE A 138 4.81 -17.71 13.42
CA PHE A 138 4.49 -17.66 12.00
C PHE A 138 5.05 -16.40 11.32
N LEU A 139 4.94 -15.25 12.00
CA LEU A 139 5.26 -13.96 11.41
C LEU A 139 6.76 -13.63 11.48
N CYS A 140 7.48 -13.96 12.55
CA CYS A 140 8.87 -13.51 12.73
C CYS A 140 9.86 -14.64 13.09
N GLY A 141 9.47 -15.91 12.93
CA GLY A 141 10.31 -17.06 13.27
C GLY A 141 10.17 -18.25 12.33
N ASP A 142 10.89 -19.32 12.66
CA ASP A 142 11.04 -20.52 11.83
C ASP A 142 9.70 -21.28 11.63
N ALA A 143 8.73 -21.05 12.53
CA ALA A 143 7.39 -21.63 12.47
C ALA A 143 6.52 -21.09 11.32
N GLY A 144 6.89 -19.96 10.70
CA GLY A 144 6.28 -19.46 9.47
C GLY A 144 6.66 -20.33 8.26
N PRO A 145 7.96 -20.33 7.87
CA PRO A 145 8.49 -21.22 6.83
C PRO A 145 8.01 -22.67 6.93
N LEU A 146 8.05 -23.28 8.12
CA LEU A 146 7.65 -24.67 8.31
C LEU A 146 6.14 -24.89 8.07
N ALA A 147 5.27 -24.00 8.57
CA ALA A 147 3.83 -24.13 8.38
C ALA A 147 3.39 -23.88 6.92
N VAL A 148 4.01 -22.90 6.26
CA VAL A 148 3.75 -22.60 4.84
C VAL A 148 4.29 -23.72 3.94
N ALA A 149 5.48 -24.25 4.23
CA ALA A 149 6.05 -25.39 3.52
C ALA A 149 5.17 -26.64 3.62
N ALA A 150 4.69 -26.98 4.83
CA ALA A 150 3.80 -28.11 5.04
C ALA A 150 2.55 -28.04 4.13
N VAL A 151 1.94 -26.87 4.01
CA VAL A 151 0.76 -26.65 3.17
C VAL A 151 1.09 -26.68 1.67
N VAL A 152 2.19 -26.07 1.26
CA VAL A 152 2.61 -26.06 -0.16
C VAL A 152 2.96 -27.49 -0.62
N TYR A 153 3.71 -28.25 0.18
CA TYR A 153 3.98 -29.66 -0.12
C TYR A 153 2.70 -30.50 -0.12
N HIS A 154 1.77 -30.29 0.83
CA HIS A 154 0.47 -30.98 0.82
C HIS A 154 -0.33 -30.72 -0.47
N ARG A 155 -0.46 -29.46 -0.91
CA ARG A 155 -1.15 -29.12 -2.17
C ARG A 155 -0.44 -29.66 -3.42
N LEU A 156 0.87 -29.83 -3.37
CA LEU A 156 1.69 -30.48 -4.40
C LEU A 156 1.69 -32.02 -4.33
N GLN A 157 0.84 -32.62 -3.48
CA GLN A 157 0.76 -34.08 -3.27
C GLN A 157 2.08 -34.71 -2.83
N LYS A 158 2.85 -33.98 -2.02
CA LYS A 158 4.13 -34.37 -1.41
C LYS A 158 3.95 -34.65 0.10
N PRO A 159 3.37 -35.80 0.49
CA PRO A 159 2.99 -36.06 1.87
C PRO A 159 4.19 -36.20 2.80
N HIS A 160 5.33 -36.74 2.33
CA HIS A 160 6.52 -36.93 3.16
C HIS A 160 7.14 -35.59 3.57
N GLU A 161 7.39 -34.70 2.60
CA GLU A 161 7.94 -33.37 2.87
C GLU A 161 6.97 -32.50 3.69
N ALA A 162 5.66 -32.67 3.50
CA ALA A 162 4.64 -32.04 4.35
C ALA A 162 4.70 -32.54 5.80
N GLU A 163 4.81 -33.85 6.00
CA GLU A 163 4.90 -34.49 7.32
C GLU A 163 6.20 -34.13 8.05
N GLU A 164 7.33 -34.03 7.35
CA GLU A 164 8.60 -33.56 7.93
C GLU A 164 8.47 -32.11 8.45
N CYS A 165 7.83 -31.23 7.69
CA CYS A 165 7.60 -29.84 8.09
C CYS A 165 6.66 -29.74 9.31
N VAL A 166 5.58 -30.54 9.34
CA VAL A 166 4.68 -30.66 10.51
C VAL A 166 5.44 -31.14 11.74
N ASN A 167 6.21 -32.22 11.62
CA ASN A 167 6.98 -32.76 12.73
C ASN A 167 7.99 -31.75 13.26
N ARG A 168 8.76 -31.09 12.39
CA ARG A 168 9.74 -30.06 12.76
C ARG A 168 9.09 -28.86 13.47
N LEU A 169 7.86 -28.49 13.08
CA LEU A 169 7.09 -27.46 13.78
C LEU A 169 6.66 -27.93 15.17
N LEU A 170 6.21 -29.18 15.33
CA LEU A 170 5.79 -29.75 16.62
C LEU A 170 6.96 -29.93 17.61
N HIS A 171 8.19 -30.16 17.14
CA HIS A 171 9.37 -30.21 18.00
C HIS A 171 9.62 -28.89 18.77
N LEU A 172 9.10 -27.75 18.29
CA LEU A 172 9.18 -26.48 19.01
C LEU A 172 8.20 -26.39 20.21
N HIS A 173 7.10 -27.16 20.19
CA HIS A 173 5.94 -26.98 21.08
C HIS A 173 6.30 -26.98 22.57
N GLN A 174 7.06 -27.98 23.02
CA GLN A 174 7.42 -28.13 24.43
C GLN A 174 8.18 -26.90 24.95
N SER A 175 9.03 -26.29 24.12
CA SER A 175 9.79 -25.08 24.48
C SER A 175 8.91 -23.83 24.56
N VAL A 176 7.84 -23.77 23.75
CA VAL A 176 6.85 -22.67 23.71
C VAL A 176 5.96 -22.73 24.94
N VAL A 177 5.42 -23.91 25.28
CA VAL A 177 4.62 -24.11 26.50
C VAL A 177 5.45 -23.75 27.74
N GLN A 178 6.65 -24.31 27.86
CA GLN A 178 7.58 -24.01 28.97
C GLN A 178 8.09 -22.55 29.01
N GLY A 179 7.89 -21.76 27.95
CA GLY A 179 8.30 -20.34 27.91
C GLY A 179 9.83 -20.13 27.91
N LYS A 180 10.59 -21.10 27.38
CA LYS A 180 12.06 -21.11 27.43
C LYS A 180 12.64 -19.79 26.91
N GLY A 181 13.51 -19.16 27.70
CA GLY A 181 14.14 -17.88 27.34
C GLY A 181 13.30 -16.62 27.61
N ARG A 182 12.23 -16.71 28.42
CA ARG A 182 11.23 -15.63 28.63
C ARG A 182 10.45 -15.31 27.36
N LEU A 183 9.96 -16.35 26.69
CA LEU A 183 9.07 -16.20 25.53
C LEU A 183 7.80 -15.42 25.94
N PRO A 184 7.41 -14.36 25.21
CA PRO A 184 6.20 -13.58 25.51
C PRO A 184 4.94 -14.32 25.03
N ASP A 185 3.77 -13.73 25.23
CA ASP A 185 2.48 -14.32 24.85
C ASP A 185 1.86 -13.74 23.56
N GLU A 186 2.40 -12.63 23.04
CA GLU A 186 1.84 -11.90 21.89
C GLU A 186 2.08 -12.55 20.51
N LEU A 187 1.67 -11.86 19.43
CA LEU A 187 1.46 -12.47 18.12
C LEU A 187 2.70 -12.42 17.20
N LEU A 188 3.61 -11.46 17.37
CA LEU A 188 4.79 -11.37 16.50
C LEU A 188 5.96 -12.25 16.98
N TYR A 189 6.15 -12.40 18.29
CA TYR A 189 7.29 -13.13 18.88
C TYR A 189 6.91 -14.17 19.95
N GLY A 190 5.65 -14.17 20.41
CA GLY A 190 5.18 -14.97 21.53
C GLY A 190 4.36 -16.22 21.21
N ARG A 191 3.78 -16.80 22.26
CA ARG A 191 3.00 -18.05 22.23
C ARG A 191 1.86 -18.02 21.21
N MET A 192 1.13 -16.90 21.10
CA MET A 192 0.03 -16.80 20.13
C MET A 192 0.53 -16.78 18.68
N GLY A 193 1.73 -16.23 18.43
CA GLY A 193 2.39 -16.30 17.12
C GLY A 193 2.79 -17.71 16.68
N TYR A 194 3.06 -18.62 17.63
CA TYR A 194 3.29 -20.05 17.34
C TYR A 194 1.98 -20.83 17.18
N LEU A 195 1.01 -20.58 18.07
CA LEU A 195 -0.33 -21.18 18.02
C LEU A 195 -1.02 -20.92 16.67
N TYR A 196 -0.83 -19.74 16.07
CA TYR A 196 -1.32 -19.46 14.72
C TYR A 196 -0.73 -20.40 13.65
N SER A 197 0.55 -20.79 13.72
CA SER A 197 1.14 -21.77 12.77
C SER A 197 0.44 -23.13 12.82
N LEU A 198 0.01 -23.58 14.00
CA LEU A 198 -0.71 -24.85 14.17
C LEU A 198 -2.11 -24.77 13.56
N ILE A 199 -2.82 -23.66 13.80
CA ILE A 199 -4.17 -23.41 13.28
C ILE A 199 -4.16 -23.21 11.76
N PHE A 200 -3.15 -22.51 11.23
CA PHE A 200 -2.96 -22.34 9.79
C PHE A 200 -2.87 -23.69 9.08
N ILE A 201 -2.12 -24.65 9.62
CA ILE A 201 -2.05 -26.02 9.07
C ILE A 201 -3.44 -26.67 9.06
N ASN A 202 -4.16 -26.69 10.18
CA ASN A 202 -5.50 -27.32 10.23
C ASN A 202 -6.50 -26.67 9.27
N GLN A 203 -6.49 -25.33 9.16
CA GLN A 203 -7.35 -24.60 8.23
C GLN A 203 -7.00 -24.88 6.76
N GLN A 204 -5.71 -24.99 6.42
CA GLN A 204 -5.27 -25.18 5.04
C GLN A 204 -5.32 -26.64 4.57
N PHE A 205 -5.18 -27.61 5.47
CA PHE A 205 -5.40 -29.04 5.20
C PHE A 205 -6.89 -29.43 5.31
N GLN A 206 -7.76 -28.55 5.83
CA GLN A 206 -9.20 -28.77 6.05
C GLN A 206 -9.53 -29.98 6.96
N GLN A 207 -8.61 -30.35 7.84
CA GLN A 207 -8.72 -31.47 8.78
C GLN A 207 -7.92 -31.19 10.06
N GLU A 208 -8.16 -31.95 11.13
CA GLU A 208 -7.34 -31.91 12.35
C GLU A 208 -5.99 -32.61 12.13
N LYS A 209 -5.06 -31.94 11.42
CA LYS A 209 -3.70 -32.44 11.18
C LYS A 209 -2.78 -32.24 12.39
N ILE A 210 -3.02 -31.18 13.16
CA ILE A 210 -2.46 -30.91 14.48
C ILE A 210 -3.56 -31.13 15.52
N PRO A 211 -3.42 -32.09 16.45
CA PRO A 211 -4.42 -32.36 17.48
C PRO A 211 -4.67 -31.16 18.42
N ILE A 212 -5.94 -30.93 18.79
CA ILE A 212 -6.40 -29.79 19.58
C ILE A 212 -5.68 -29.64 20.94
N GLN A 213 -5.17 -30.73 21.52
CA GLN A 213 -4.44 -30.70 22.79
C GLN A 213 -3.16 -29.86 22.70
N TYR A 214 -2.49 -29.81 21.53
CA TYR A 214 -1.33 -28.94 21.34
C TYR A 214 -1.69 -27.45 21.44
N ILE A 215 -2.87 -27.06 20.92
CA ILE A 215 -3.39 -25.69 21.00
C ILE A 215 -3.81 -25.38 22.45
N GLN A 216 -4.55 -26.29 23.09
CA GLN A 216 -5.02 -26.15 24.46
C GLN A 216 -3.88 -25.96 25.47
N GLN A 217 -2.81 -26.75 25.37
CA GLN A 217 -1.63 -26.63 26.24
C GLN A 217 -0.90 -25.28 26.08
N ILE A 218 -0.96 -24.65 24.91
CA ILE A 218 -0.44 -23.28 24.72
C ILE A 218 -1.38 -22.27 25.40
N CYS A 219 -2.69 -22.38 25.20
CA CYS A 219 -3.67 -21.50 25.84
C CYS A 219 -3.63 -21.60 27.39
N ASP A 220 -3.40 -22.77 27.95
CA ASP A 220 -3.20 -22.95 29.39
C ASP A 220 -1.94 -22.25 29.90
N ALA A 221 -0.81 -22.36 29.18
CA ALA A 221 0.42 -21.63 29.51
C ALA A 221 0.24 -20.11 29.42
N VAL A 222 -0.50 -19.62 28.42
CA VAL A 222 -0.84 -18.20 28.28
C VAL A 222 -1.73 -17.72 29.43
N LEU A 223 -2.78 -18.47 29.79
CA LEU A 223 -3.66 -18.11 30.91
C LEU A 223 -2.89 -18.07 32.24
N ALA A 224 -2.03 -19.06 32.52
CA ALA A 224 -1.19 -19.08 33.70
C ALA A 224 -0.19 -17.89 33.73
N SER A 225 0.41 -17.55 32.59
CA SER A 225 1.26 -16.36 32.41
C SER A 225 0.49 -15.08 32.74
N GLY A 226 -0.70 -14.92 32.16
CA GLY A 226 -1.52 -13.72 32.29
C GLY A 226 -2.07 -13.48 33.69
N GLN A 227 -2.51 -14.55 34.38
CA GLN A 227 -2.89 -14.48 35.80
C GLN A 227 -1.69 -14.10 36.68
N SER A 228 -0.51 -14.67 36.41
CA SER A 228 0.72 -14.43 37.17
C SER A 228 1.21 -12.98 37.07
N LEU A 229 1.10 -12.35 35.89
CA LEU A 229 1.44 -10.93 35.72
C LEU A 229 0.39 -10.01 36.34
N SER A 230 -0.91 -10.30 36.14
CA SER A 230 -1.99 -9.52 36.74
C SER A 230 -1.92 -9.45 38.27
N GLN A 231 -1.67 -10.60 38.92
CA GLN A 231 -1.44 -10.67 40.37
C GLN A 231 -0.18 -9.91 40.82
N ARG A 232 0.92 -10.00 40.05
CA ARG A 232 2.16 -9.28 40.33
C ARG A 232 1.97 -7.76 40.26
N ASN A 233 1.24 -7.29 39.25
CA ASN A 233 0.91 -5.88 39.04
C ASN A 233 -0.23 -5.40 39.97
N ARG A 234 -0.86 -6.31 40.72
CA ARG A 234 -1.97 -6.08 41.66
C ARG A 234 -3.24 -5.51 41.02
N ILE A 235 -3.54 -5.95 39.79
CA ILE A 235 -4.69 -5.50 39.00
C ILE A 235 -5.73 -6.60 38.74
N GLN A 236 -5.64 -7.74 39.42
CA GLN A 236 -6.51 -8.90 39.21
C GLN A 236 -8.01 -8.63 39.44
N GLU A 237 -8.35 -7.58 40.19
CA GLU A 237 -9.73 -7.11 40.40
C GLU A 237 -10.27 -6.27 39.23
N GLN A 238 -9.39 -5.70 38.41
CA GLN A 238 -9.73 -4.89 37.22
C GLN A 238 -9.63 -5.73 35.93
N SER A 239 -8.58 -6.55 35.82
CA SER A 239 -8.30 -7.43 34.68
C SER A 239 -7.61 -8.70 35.18
N PRO A 240 -8.33 -9.83 35.35
CA PRO A 240 -7.76 -11.10 35.83
C PRO A 240 -6.60 -11.66 35.01
N LEU A 241 -6.42 -11.20 33.77
CA LEU A 241 -5.28 -11.45 32.90
C LEU A 241 -4.58 -10.12 32.57
N MET A 242 -3.25 -10.13 32.46
CA MET A 242 -2.46 -9.03 31.90
C MET A 242 -1.23 -9.58 31.18
N TYR A 243 -0.77 -8.88 30.13
CA TYR A 243 0.42 -9.29 29.36
C TYR A 243 1.29 -8.08 29.05
N GLU A 244 2.61 -8.28 29.07
CA GLU A 244 3.61 -7.29 28.72
C GLU A 244 4.50 -7.77 27.56
N TRP A 245 4.98 -6.85 26.75
CA TRP A 245 6.05 -7.08 25.78
C TRP A 245 6.98 -5.87 25.82
N TYR A 246 8.30 -6.10 25.87
CA TYR A 246 9.30 -5.03 25.97
C TYR A 246 9.03 -3.99 27.10
N GLN A 247 8.56 -4.46 28.26
CA GLN A 247 8.24 -3.64 29.46
C GLN A 247 7.04 -2.69 29.31
N GLU A 248 6.18 -2.89 28.32
CA GLU A 248 4.93 -2.15 28.15
C GLU A 248 3.72 -3.09 28.01
N GLU A 249 2.60 -2.69 28.62
CA GLU A 249 1.30 -3.36 28.54
C GLU A 249 0.61 -2.94 27.22
N TYR A 250 1.05 -3.52 26.11
CA TYR A 250 0.51 -3.24 24.77
C TYR A 250 -0.96 -3.66 24.64
N VAL A 251 -1.77 -2.85 23.96
CA VAL A 251 -3.23 -3.04 23.84
C VAL A 251 -3.64 -3.64 22.49
N GLY A 252 -2.97 -3.25 21.41
CA GLY A 252 -3.28 -3.64 20.03
C GLY A 252 -3.00 -5.10 19.64
N ALA A 253 -3.38 -5.50 18.42
CA ALA A 253 -3.42 -6.91 18.01
C ALA A 253 -2.05 -7.57 17.77
N ALA A 254 -1.00 -6.80 17.45
CA ALA A 254 0.32 -7.35 17.15
C ALA A 254 1.07 -7.79 18.41
N HIS A 255 1.18 -6.88 19.39
CA HIS A 255 2.04 -7.04 20.57
C HIS A 255 1.27 -7.17 21.89
N GLY A 256 -0.06 -7.20 21.85
CA GLY A 256 -0.87 -6.81 23.00
C GLY A 256 -2.15 -7.59 23.25
N LEU A 257 -2.86 -7.12 24.28
CA LEU A 257 -4.04 -7.73 24.89
C LEU A 257 -5.09 -8.18 23.86
N SER A 258 -5.39 -7.35 22.86
CA SER A 258 -6.39 -7.66 21.83
C SER A 258 -6.04 -8.88 20.99
N GLY A 259 -4.76 -9.10 20.67
CA GLY A 259 -4.33 -10.28 19.92
C GLY A 259 -4.49 -11.54 20.75
N ILE A 260 -4.08 -11.47 22.02
CA ILE A 260 -4.09 -12.60 22.95
C ILE A 260 -5.54 -12.99 23.31
N TYR A 261 -6.41 -12.04 23.65
CA TYR A 261 -7.81 -12.32 23.96
C TYR A 261 -8.61 -12.80 22.74
N TYR A 262 -8.31 -12.31 21.53
CA TYR A 262 -8.93 -12.86 20.32
C TYR A 262 -8.71 -14.37 20.16
N TYR A 263 -7.50 -14.86 20.45
CA TYR A 263 -7.18 -16.29 20.39
C TYR A 263 -7.72 -17.08 21.58
N LEU A 264 -7.69 -16.54 22.81
CA LEU A 264 -8.29 -17.18 23.99
C LEU A 264 -9.83 -17.28 23.92
N MET A 265 -10.49 -16.53 23.03
CA MET A 265 -11.92 -16.62 22.75
C MET A 265 -12.27 -17.49 21.53
N GLN A 266 -11.34 -18.24 20.94
CA GLN A 266 -11.68 -19.17 19.86
C GLN A 266 -12.32 -20.46 20.42
N PRO A 267 -13.34 -21.04 19.77
CA PRO A 267 -14.02 -22.25 20.25
C PRO A 267 -13.06 -23.42 20.48
N GLY A 268 -13.17 -24.06 21.65
CA GLY A 268 -12.39 -25.25 22.02
C GLY A 268 -10.92 -25.02 22.39
N PHE A 269 -10.39 -23.79 22.29
CA PHE A 269 -8.97 -23.51 22.56
C PHE A 269 -8.66 -23.44 24.06
N VAL A 270 -9.59 -22.94 24.88
CA VAL A 270 -9.48 -22.93 26.34
C VAL A 270 -10.30 -24.10 26.90
N VAL A 271 -9.66 -24.96 27.70
CA VAL A 271 -10.33 -26.09 28.36
C VAL A 271 -11.13 -25.57 29.55
N GLY A 272 -12.46 -25.77 29.52
CA GLY A 272 -13.41 -25.32 30.54
C GLY A 272 -14.00 -23.94 30.22
N GLU A 273 -15.25 -23.90 29.77
CA GLU A 273 -15.95 -22.69 29.28
C GLU A 273 -16.02 -21.57 30.34
N ASP A 274 -16.15 -21.94 31.61
CA ASP A 274 -16.11 -21.01 32.75
C ASP A 274 -14.89 -20.10 32.71
N ARG A 275 -13.70 -20.61 32.34
CA ARG A 275 -12.45 -19.82 32.32
C ARG A 275 -12.49 -18.69 31.29
N VAL A 276 -13.18 -18.89 30.17
CA VAL A 276 -13.41 -17.82 29.19
C VAL A 276 -14.33 -16.76 29.79
N SER A 277 -15.33 -17.17 30.59
CA SER A 277 -16.28 -16.27 31.26
C SER A 277 -15.70 -15.53 32.47
N TYR A 278 -14.83 -16.14 33.29
CA TYR A 278 -14.30 -15.51 34.53
C TYR A 278 -12.87 -14.96 34.43
N LEU A 279 -12.07 -15.38 33.44
CA LEU A 279 -10.74 -14.77 33.18
C LEU A 279 -10.77 -13.86 31.95
N VAL A 280 -11.22 -14.37 30.80
CA VAL A 280 -11.06 -13.67 29.52
C VAL A 280 -12.06 -12.52 29.38
N LYS A 281 -13.36 -12.75 29.63
CA LYS A 281 -14.42 -11.73 29.55
C LYS A 281 -14.15 -10.45 30.36
N PRO A 282 -13.82 -10.49 31.67
CA PRO A 282 -13.49 -9.27 32.42
C PRO A 282 -12.22 -8.59 31.91
N SER A 283 -11.23 -9.34 31.45
CA SER A 283 -9.99 -8.77 30.90
C SER A 283 -10.20 -8.13 29.52
N VAL A 284 -11.16 -8.62 28.73
CA VAL A 284 -11.67 -7.95 27.52
C VAL A 284 -12.44 -6.68 27.87
N ASN A 285 -13.26 -6.70 28.92
CA ASN A 285 -13.96 -5.50 29.40
C ASN A 285 -12.99 -4.39 29.83
N TYR A 286 -11.88 -4.75 30.48
CA TYR A 286 -10.80 -3.82 30.80
C TYR A 286 -10.25 -3.15 29.52
N VAL A 287 -9.96 -3.91 28.46
CA VAL A 287 -9.53 -3.34 27.17
C VAL A 287 -10.59 -2.41 26.58
N CYS A 288 -11.88 -2.75 26.66
CA CYS A 288 -12.99 -1.88 26.21
C CYS A 288 -13.01 -0.53 26.95
N GLN A 289 -12.65 -0.49 28.23
CA GLN A 289 -12.56 0.74 29.03
C GLN A 289 -11.38 1.66 28.65
N LEU A 290 -10.37 1.15 27.93
CA LEU A 290 -9.24 1.94 27.44
C LEU A 290 -9.57 2.78 26.19
N LYS A 291 -10.81 2.70 25.67
CA LYS A 291 -11.27 3.41 24.46
C LYS A 291 -11.23 4.93 24.65
N PHE A 292 -10.54 5.64 23.76
CA PHE A 292 -10.52 7.10 23.71
C PHE A 292 -11.91 7.68 23.39
N PRO A 293 -12.18 8.96 23.71
CA PRO A 293 -13.43 9.64 23.32
C PRO A 293 -13.74 9.64 21.83
N SER A 294 -12.73 9.48 20.97
CA SER A 294 -12.87 9.32 19.51
C SER A 294 -13.39 7.95 19.05
N GLY A 295 -13.38 6.95 19.94
CA GLY A 295 -13.60 5.54 19.60
C GLY A 295 -12.33 4.76 19.25
N ASN A 296 -11.16 5.42 19.18
CA ASN A 296 -9.89 4.74 18.96
C ASN A 296 -9.32 4.17 20.27
N TYR A 297 -8.24 3.40 20.19
CA TYR A 297 -7.60 2.77 21.34
C TYR A 297 -6.11 3.13 21.44
N PRO A 298 -5.55 3.22 22.66
CA PRO A 298 -4.14 3.54 22.86
C PRO A 298 -3.21 2.40 22.38
N PRO A 299 -1.92 2.69 22.10
CA PRO A 299 -0.94 1.66 21.79
C PRO A 299 -0.64 0.75 23.00
N CYS A 300 -0.57 1.34 24.19
CA CYS A 300 -0.27 0.71 25.48
C CYS A 300 -1.18 1.28 26.59
N VAL A 301 -1.35 0.56 27.70
CA VAL A 301 -2.07 1.05 28.89
C VAL A 301 -1.47 2.39 29.37
N GLY A 302 -2.32 3.38 29.63
CA GLY A 302 -1.89 4.69 30.15
C GLY A 302 -1.18 5.60 29.14
N ASP A 303 -1.29 5.32 27.84
CA ASP A 303 -0.95 6.27 26.76
C ASP A 303 -2.14 7.17 26.43
N SER A 304 -1.93 8.49 26.36
CA SER A 304 -2.95 9.49 26.02
C SER A 304 -2.94 9.91 24.53
N ARG A 305 -2.01 9.37 23.74
CA ARG A 305 -1.75 9.79 22.35
C ARG A 305 -2.66 9.07 21.37
N ASP A 306 -3.85 9.62 21.11
CA ASP A 306 -4.76 9.15 20.06
C ASP A 306 -4.22 9.45 18.63
N LEU A 307 -3.22 8.68 18.21
CA LEU A 307 -2.49 8.91 16.95
C LEU A 307 -2.41 7.70 16.02
N LEU A 308 -2.53 6.47 16.53
CA LEU A 308 -2.34 5.25 15.73
C LEU A 308 -3.67 4.64 15.34
N VAL A 309 -3.89 4.47 14.04
CA VAL A 309 -5.05 3.76 13.46
C VAL A 309 -4.49 2.65 12.56
N HIS A 310 -3.91 1.64 13.20
CA HIS A 310 -3.22 0.52 12.56
C HIS A 310 -3.78 -0.83 13.04
N TRP A 311 -3.56 -1.90 12.27
CA TRP A 311 -3.78 -3.26 12.77
C TRP A 311 -2.91 -3.57 14.01
N CYS A 312 -1.64 -3.14 14.02
CA CYS A 312 -0.78 -3.40 15.17
C CYS A 312 -1.18 -2.63 16.44
N HIS A 313 -1.72 -1.40 16.30
CA HIS A 313 -2.09 -0.50 17.40
C HIS A 313 -3.26 0.43 16.98
N GLY A 314 -4.35 0.44 17.76
CA GLY A 314 -5.57 1.21 17.47
C GLY A 314 -6.74 0.35 16.95
N SER A 315 -7.86 1.00 16.64
CA SER A 315 -9.12 0.36 16.22
C SER A 315 -9.02 -0.79 15.21
N PRO A 316 -8.20 -0.73 14.13
CA PRO A 316 -8.13 -1.82 13.15
C PRO A 316 -7.57 -3.13 13.72
N GLY A 317 -6.83 -3.10 14.84
CA GLY A 317 -6.46 -4.30 15.58
C GLY A 317 -7.54 -4.76 16.56
N ILE A 318 -8.13 -3.82 17.30
CA ILE A 318 -9.09 -4.10 18.37
C ILE A 318 -10.40 -4.71 17.85
N ILE A 319 -10.79 -4.36 16.63
CA ILE A 319 -12.06 -4.77 16.01
C ILE A 319 -12.25 -6.31 15.97
N TYR A 320 -11.16 -7.09 15.81
CA TYR A 320 -11.23 -8.55 15.80
C TYR A 320 -11.56 -9.13 17.18
N MET A 321 -10.96 -8.60 18.25
CA MET A 321 -11.28 -8.99 19.63
C MET A 321 -12.74 -8.67 19.95
N LEU A 322 -13.21 -7.48 19.57
CA LEU A 322 -14.59 -7.05 19.81
C LEU A 322 -15.63 -7.91 19.06
N ILE A 323 -15.39 -8.21 17.77
CA ILE A 323 -16.26 -9.12 16.99
C ILE A 323 -16.26 -10.53 17.59
N GLN A 324 -15.12 -11.03 18.08
CA GLN A 324 -15.07 -12.34 18.73
C GLN A 324 -15.76 -12.34 20.10
N ALA A 325 -15.60 -11.28 20.90
CA ALA A 325 -16.30 -11.11 22.17
C ALA A 325 -17.82 -11.03 21.98
N PHE A 326 -18.30 -10.37 20.92
CA PHE A 326 -19.71 -10.39 20.55
C PHE A 326 -20.20 -11.81 20.24
N LYS A 327 -19.48 -12.56 19.38
CA LYS A 327 -19.82 -13.93 19.01
C LYS A 327 -19.88 -14.90 20.19
N VAL A 328 -18.96 -14.76 21.16
CA VAL A 328 -18.82 -15.70 22.28
C VAL A 328 -19.72 -15.32 23.47
N PHE A 329 -19.93 -14.04 23.74
CA PHE A 329 -20.66 -13.59 24.94
C PHE A 329 -22.05 -13.00 24.66
N GLY A 330 -22.43 -12.77 23.40
CA GLY A 330 -23.72 -12.21 22.99
C GLY A 330 -23.97 -10.75 23.40
N VAL A 331 -23.00 -10.06 24.02
CA VAL A 331 -23.20 -8.70 24.56
C VAL A 331 -23.09 -7.67 23.43
N ARG A 332 -24.22 -6.99 23.14
CA ARG A 332 -24.36 -6.02 22.04
C ARG A 332 -23.32 -4.89 22.05
N GLN A 333 -22.86 -4.45 23.23
CA GLN A 333 -21.84 -3.41 23.37
C GLN A 333 -20.54 -3.72 22.61
N TYR A 334 -20.11 -4.98 22.54
CA TYR A 334 -18.89 -5.33 21.79
C TYR A 334 -19.07 -5.11 20.28
N LEU A 335 -20.28 -5.33 19.74
CA LEU A 335 -20.58 -5.02 18.34
C LEU A 335 -20.68 -3.51 18.12
N GLU A 336 -21.23 -2.76 19.06
CA GLU A 336 -21.29 -1.29 19.00
C GLU A 336 -19.89 -0.65 19.06
N ASP A 337 -19.00 -1.18 19.90
CA ASP A 337 -17.58 -0.79 19.94
C ASP A 337 -16.87 -1.17 18.63
N ALA A 338 -17.19 -2.32 18.03
CA ALA A 338 -16.63 -2.73 16.73
C ALA A 338 -17.11 -1.82 15.59
N LEU A 339 -18.38 -1.41 15.60
CA LEU A 339 -18.93 -0.44 14.65
C LEU A 339 -18.27 0.94 14.84
N GLN A 340 -18.03 1.37 16.09
CA GLN A 340 -17.29 2.60 16.37
C GLN A 340 -15.84 2.53 15.88
N CYS A 341 -15.16 1.38 16.02
CA CYS A 341 -13.87 1.13 15.36
C CYS A 341 -13.99 1.30 13.84
N GLY A 342 -15.07 0.82 13.21
CA GLY A 342 -15.36 1.05 11.79
C GLY A 342 -15.45 2.53 11.41
N GLU A 343 -16.09 3.37 12.22
CA GLU A 343 -16.16 4.82 11.97
C GLU A 343 -14.78 5.50 12.12
N VAL A 344 -13.96 5.10 13.11
CA VAL A 344 -12.57 5.57 13.23
C VAL A 344 -11.74 5.20 12.00
N ILE A 345 -11.88 3.96 11.51
CA ILE A 345 -11.21 3.50 10.29
C ILE A 345 -11.66 4.29 9.07
N TRP A 346 -12.95 4.62 8.95
CA TRP A 346 -13.46 5.40 7.81
C TRP A 346 -12.95 6.85 7.80
N GLN A 347 -12.83 7.48 8.97
CA GLN A 347 -12.39 8.87 9.09
C GLN A 347 -10.86 9.02 9.07
N ARG A 348 -10.11 8.01 9.54
CA ARG A 348 -8.67 8.12 9.86
C ARG A 348 -7.81 6.94 9.36
N GLY A 349 -8.39 5.99 8.62
CA GLY A 349 -7.73 4.75 8.19
C GLY A 349 -6.96 4.81 6.87
N LEU A 350 -7.10 5.88 6.08
CA LEU A 350 -6.21 6.18 4.96
C LEU A 350 -4.95 6.88 5.50
N LEU A 351 -3.80 6.22 5.45
CA LEU A 351 -2.60 6.63 6.19
C LEU A 351 -1.50 7.17 5.28
N LYS A 352 -0.83 8.25 5.72
CA LYS A 352 0.45 8.74 5.15
C LYS A 352 1.64 7.79 5.37
N LYS A 353 1.35 6.55 5.76
CA LYS A 353 2.32 5.46 5.99
C LYS A 353 2.26 4.41 4.88
N GLY A 354 1.39 4.60 3.88
CA GLY A 354 1.22 3.71 2.74
C GLY A 354 0.22 2.57 2.99
N TYR A 355 0.41 1.46 2.26
CA TYR A 355 -0.66 0.51 1.94
C TYR A 355 -0.57 -0.86 2.63
N GLY A 356 0.52 -1.12 3.36
CA GLY A 356 0.81 -2.45 3.95
C GLY A 356 -0.19 -2.93 5.02
N LEU A 357 -0.24 -4.24 5.24
CA LEU A 357 -1.23 -4.89 6.12
C LEU A 357 -1.08 -4.55 7.62
N CYS A 358 0.13 -4.31 8.11
CA CYS A 358 0.37 -4.08 9.54
C CYS A 358 -0.08 -2.68 10.02
N HIS A 359 0.02 -1.67 9.14
CA HIS A 359 -0.19 -0.25 9.46
C HIS A 359 -0.31 0.60 8.19
N GLY A 360 -1.23 0.23 7.31
CA GLY A 360 -1.51 0.87 6.03
C GLY A 360 -2.96 0.66 5.61
N ALA A 361 -3.38 1.33 4.53
CA ALA A 361 -4.79 1.37 4.12
C ALA A 361 -5.41 -0.02 3.89
N ALA A 362 -4.71 -0.95 3.23
CA ALA A 362 -5.24 -2.30 2.98
C ALA A 362 -5.45 -3.10 4.27
N GLY A 363 -4.51 -3.00 5.23
CA GLY A 363 -4.64 -3.62 6.55
C GLY A 363 -5.85 -3.09 7.32
N ASN A 364 -6.12 -1.79 7.20
CA ASN A 364 -7.26 -1.13 7.79
C ASN A 364 -8.58 -1.54 7.11
N ALA A 365 -8.59 -1.75 5.79
CA ALA A 365 -9.76 -2.19 5.02
C ALA A 365 -10.29 -3.58 5.47
N TYR A 366 -9.42 -4.48 5.92
CA TYR A 366 -9.86 -5.77 6.50
C TYR A 366 -10.75 -5.61 7.74
N GLY A 367 -10.69 -4.48 8.45
CA GLY A 367 -11.63 -4.17 9.53
C GLY A 367 -13.07 -4.00 9.02
N PHE A 368 -13.26 -3.39 7.85
CA PHE A 368 -14.57 -3.33 7.20
C PHE A 368 -15.04 -4.70 6.70
N LEU A 369 -14.15 -5.51 6.12
CA LEU A 369 -14.48 -6.88 5.71
C LEU A 369 -14.85 -7.76 6.92
N ALA A 370 -14.27 -7.51 8.10
CA ALA A 370 -14.65 -8.18 9.34
C ALA A 370 -16.06 -7.75 9.82
N LEU A 371 -16.37 -6.44 9.76
CA LEU A 371 -17.71 -5.93 10.08
C LEU A 371 -18.77 -6.44 9.11
N TYR A 372 -18.50 -6.42 7.80
CA TYR A 372 -19.42 -6.94 6.79
C TYR A 372 -19.79 -8.41 7.07
N LYS A 373 -18.79 -9.25 7.37
CA LYS A 373 -19.01 -10.68 7.67
C LYS A 373 -19.89 -10.96 8.90
N ILE A 374 -20.00 -10.04 9.86
CA ILE A 374 -20.85 -10.22 11.07
C ILE A 374 -22.17 -9.45 11.01
N THR A 375 -22.26 -8.37 10.23
CA THR A 375 -23.48 -7.53 10.10
C THR A 375 -24.30 -7.80 8.85
N GLN A 376 -23.64 -8.23 7.77
CA GLN A 376 -24.15 -8.22 6.39
C GLN A 376 -24.60 -6.83 5.89
N ASP A 377 -24.15 -5.73 6.52
CA ASP A 377 -24.45 -4.36 6.08
C ASP A 377 -23.58 -3.96 4.87
N PRO A 378 -24.17 -3.70 3.67
CA PRO A 378 -23.43 -3.32 2.47
C PRO A 378 -22.58 -2.06 2.64
N LYS A 379 -22.87 -1.18 3.61
CA LYS A 379 -22.02 -0.03 3.98
C LYS A 379 -20.58 -0.47 4.25
N HIS A 380 -20.38 -1.62 4.90
CA HIS A 380 -19.05 -2.11 5.22
C HIS A 380 -18.34 -2.71 4.01
N LEU A 381 -19.06 -3.39 3.11
CA LEU A 381 -18.47 -3.84 1.84
C LEU A 381 -18.07 -2.63 0.97
N TYR A 382 -18.94 -1.62 0.87
CA TYR A 382 -18.65 -0.34 0.19
C TYR A 382 -17.38 0.31 0.70
N ARG A 383 -17.26 0.52 2.03
CA ARG A 383 -16.06 1.11 2.63
C ARG A 383 -14.79 0.27 2.43
N ALA A 384 -14.91 -1.05 2.29
CA ALA A 384 -13.79 -1.92 1.93
C ALA A 384 -13.35 -1.71 0.46
N CYS A 385 -14.30 -1.64 -0.48
CA CYS A 385 -14.03 -1.35 -1.89
C CYS A 385 -13.37 0.02 -2.05
N MET A 386 -13.91 1.06 -1.41
CA MET A 386 -13.35 2.42 -1.47
C MET A 386 -11.95 2.55 -0.84
N ALA A 387 -11.51 1.58 -0.02
CA ALA A 387 -10.15 1.55 0.52
C ALA A 387 -9.14 0.85 -0.41
N GLY A 388 -9.60 0.24 -1.52
CA GLY A 388 -8.78 -0.27 -2.62
C GLY A 388 -8.73 0.64 -3.86
N GLU A 389 -9.55 1.70 -3.88
CA GLU A 389 -9.48 2.79 -4.86
C GLU A 389 -8.19 3.61 -4.70
N PHE A 390 -7.96 4.57 -5.61
CA PHE A 390 -6.73 5.39 -5.70
C PHE A 390 -6.10 5.72 -4.35
N SER A 391 -4.81 5.39 -4.25
CA SER A 391 -4.01 5.47 -3.04
C SER A 391 -3.90 6.92 -2.55
N ALA A 392 -3.66 7.12 -1.26
CA ALA A 392 -3.65 8.46 -0.70
C ALA A 392 -2.40 9.27 -1.10
N ASP A 393 -1.28 8.57 -1.36
CA ASP A 393 -0.08 9.13 -1.97
C ASP A 393 -0.30 9.33 -3.48
N GLN A 394 -0.95 8.40 -4.19
CA GLN A 394 -1.35 8.60 -5.59
C GLN A 394 -2.23 9.85 -5.75
N ILE A 395 -3.18 10.08 -4.86
CA ILE A 395 -4.01 11.29 -4.87
C ILE A 395 -3.19 12.56 -4.62
N GLU A 396 -2.07 12.49 -3.90
CA GLU A 396 -1.16 13.63 -3.72
C GLU A 396 -0.24 13.79 -4.95
N ASP A 397 0.33 12.71 -5.50
CA ASP A 397 1.04 12.70 -6.80
C ASP A 397 0.15 13.32 -7.91
N PHE A 398 -1.14 12.98 -7.91
CA PHE A 398 -2.14 13.51 -8.83
C PHE A 398 -2.39 15.00 -8.60
N LYS A 399 -2.38 15.50 -7.35
CA LYS A 399 -2.48 16.93 -7.05
C LYS A 399 -1.22 17.70 -7.40
N GLU A 400 -0.03 17.15 -7.14
CA GLU A 400 1.23 17.77 -7.53
C GLU A 400 1.30 17.90 -9.06
N ALA A 401 1.03 16.81 -9.79
CA ALA A 401 0.97 16.83 -11.25
C ALA A 401 -0.11 17.79 -11.79
N PHE A 402 -1.32 17.81 -11.19
CA PHE A 402 -2.38 18.75 -11.56
C PHE A 402 -1.97 20.20 -11.29
N GLY A 403 -1.32 20.46 -10.15
CA GLY A 403 -0.80 21.77 -9.76
C GLY A 403 0.31 22.30 -10.67
N LEU A 404 1.15 21.43 -11.25
CA LEU A 404 2.13 21.82 -12.28
C LEU A 404 1.48 22.39 -13.55
N PHE A 405 0.21 22.08 -13.80
CA PHE A 405 -0.55 22.56 -14.97
C PHE A 405 -1.45 23.76 -14.63
N ASP A 406 -1.72 24.05 -13.35
CA ASP A 406 -2.43 25.26 -12.94
C ASP A 406 -1.51 26.49 -13.01
N ARG A 407 -1.52 27.14 -14.18
CA ARG A 407 -0.78 28.38 -14.45
C ARG A 407 -1.43 29.64 -13.84
N VAL A 408 -2.55 29.51 -13.14
CA VAL A 408 -3.33 30.65 -12.58
C VAL A 408 -3.29 30.66 -11.05
N GLY A 409 -3.18 29.50 -10.41
CA GLY A 409 -3.10 29.34 -8.96
C GLY A 409 -4.45 29.35 -8.23
N ASP A 410 -5.55 29.09 -8.95
CA ASP A 410 -6.91 28.98 -8.39
C ASP A 410 -7.36 27.53 -8.16
N ASN A 411 -6.43 26.57 -8.23
CA ASN A 411 -6.58 25.12 -8.10
C ASN A 411 -7.37 24.49 -9.27
N LYS A 412 -7.12 24.96 -10.50
CA LYS A 412 -7.84 24.53 -11.71
C LYS A 412 -6.94 24.37 -12.94
N VAL A 413 -7.36 23.52 -13.88
CA VAL A 413 -6.67 23.32 -15.17
C VAL A 413 -7.66 23.43 -16.33
N ALA A 414 -7.21 23.87 -17.51
CA ALA A 414 -8.06 23.99 -18.69
C ALA A 414 -8.38 22.63 -19.34
N TYR A 415 -9.53 22.54 -20.00
CA TYR A 415 -10.01 21.31 -20.64
C TYR A 415 -9.00 20.70 -21.63
N ASN A 416 -8.25 21.55 -22.34
CA ASN A 416 -7.18 21.12 -23.25
C ASN A 416 -5.93 20.55 -22.56
N GLN A 417 -5.70 20.81 -21.27
CA GLN A 417 -4.58 20.27 -20.51
C GLN A 417 -4.84 18.87 -19.92
N ILE A 418 -6.11 18.45 -19.84
CA ILE A 418 -6.54 17.23 -19.14
C ILE A 418 -5.84 15.98 -19.67
N ALA A 419 -5.68 15.86 -20.99
CA ALA A 419 -5.03 14.72 -21.62
C ALA A 419 -3.54 14.61 -21.23
N ASP A 420 -2.84 15.74 -21.12
CA ASP A 420 -1.41 15.77 -20.86
C ASP A 420 -1.10 15.56 -19.36
N ILE A 421 -1.99 16.02 -18.47
CA ILE A 421 -1.93 15.67 -17.04
C ILE A 421 -2.14 14.16 -16.86
N MET A 422 -3.11 13.56 -17.57
CA MET A 422 -3.32 12.10 -17.53
C MET A 422 -2.08 11.33 -18.04
N ARG A 423 -1.43 11.81 -19.11
CA ARG A 423 -0.17 11.23 -19.63
C ARG A 423 1.01 11.39 -18.68
N ALA A 424 1.18 12.56 -18.07
CA ALA A 424 2.18 12.81 -17.03
C ALA A 424 2.00 11.87 -15.82
N LEU A 425 0.74 11.52 -15.50
CA LEU A 425 0.37 10.57 -14.45
C LEU A 425 0.46 9.08 -14.88
N GLY A 426 1.10 8.78 -16.01
CA GLY A 426 1.37 7.41 -16.45
C GLY A 426 0.15 6.66 -16.98
N GLN A 427 -0.96 7.35 -17.24
CA GLN A 427 -2.02 6.86 -18.11
C GLN A 427 -1.63 7.11 -19.58
N ASN A 428 -2.34 6.51 -20.55
CA ASN A 428 -2.13 6.85 -21.96
C ASN A 428 -3.46 6.84 -22.75
N PRO A 429 -4.40 7.75 -22.45
CA PRO A 429 -5.65 7.86 -23.18
C PRO A 429 -5.44 8.54 -24.54
N THR A 430 -6.23 8.14 -25.54
CA THR A 430 -6.32 8.89 -26.79
C THR A 430 -7.02 10.23 -26.53
N ASN A 431 -6.70 11.26 -27.30
CA ASN A 431 -7.37 12.56 -27.24
C ASN A 431 -8.88 12.41 -27.52
N LYS A 432 -9.28 11.44 -28.35
CA LYS A 432 -10.66 11.01 -28.54
C LYS A 432 -11.32 10.49 -27.24
N ASP A 433 -10.63 9.66 -26.45
CA ASP A 433 -11.16 9.16 -25.18
C ASP A 433 -11.31 10.28 -24.16
N VAL A 434 -10.30 11.16 -24.04
CA VAL A 434 -10.36 12.33 -23.14
C VAL A 434 -11.51 13.25 -23.54
N LYS A 435 -11.71 13.49 -24.85
CA LYS A 435 -12.85 14.28 -25.33
C LYS A 435 -14.19 13.66 -24.92
N LYS A 436 -14.35 12.33 -25.04
CA LYS A 436 -15.55 11.62 -24.60
C LYS A 436 -15.76 11.74 -23.08
N ILE A 437 -14.69 11.63 -22.28
CA ILE A 437 -14.73 11.78 -20.82
C ILE A 437 -15.12 13.20 -20.39
N LEU A 438 -14.71 14.22 -21.15
CA LEU A 438 -15.11 15.62 -20.95
C LEU A 438 -16.54 15.94 -21.44
N GLY A 439 -17.27 14.95 -21.96
CA GLY A 439 -18.67 15.10 -22.42
C GLY A 439 -18.83 15.64 -23.84
N ASP A 440 -17.91 15.30 -24.75
CA ASP A 440 -17.84 15.78 -26.14
C ASP A 440 -17.88 17.33 -26.30
N PRO A 441 -17.01 18.07 -25.59
CA PRO A 441 -16.96 19.53 -25.60
C PRO A 441 -16.75 20.14 -27.00
N SER A 442 -17.28 21.35 -27.18
CA SER A 442 -17.01 22.18 -28.36
C SER A 442 -15.57 22.72 -28.35
N ALA A 443 -15.12 23.31 -29.46
CA ALA A 443 -13.82 23.98 -29.51
C ALA A 443 -13.74 25.20 -28.56
N GLU A 444 -14.87 25.88 -28.32
CA GLU A 444 -14.96 27.00 -27.38
C GLU A 444 -14.89 26.51 -25.92
N ASP A 445 -15.55 25.38 -25.62
CA ASP A 445 -15.43 24.71 -24.31
C ASP A 445 -13.99 24.28 -24.02
N MET A 446 -13.33 23.65 -24.99
CA MET A 446 -11.94 23.19 -24.86
C MET A 446 -10.93 24.32 -24.62
N ALA A 447 -11.24 25.53 -25.10
CA ALA A 447 -10.42 26.73 -24.90
C ALA A 447 -10.72 27.45 -23.58
N ASN A 448 -11.98 27.52 -23.17
CA ASN A 448 -12.44 28.43 -22.11
C ASN A 448 -12.85 27.74 -20.80
N LYS A 449 -13.22 26.46 -20.79
CA LYS A 449 -13.61 25.75 -19.56
C LYS A 449 -12.40 25.23 -18.79
N ARG A 450 -12.52 25.23 -17.47
CA ARG A 450 -11.53 24.74 -16.52
C ARG A 450 -12.16 23.83 -15.48
N VAL A 451 -11.44 22.79 -15.07
CA VAL A 451 -11.83 21.75 -14.10
C VAL A 451 -11.02 21.97 -12.82
N ASP A 452 -11.59 21.71 -11.64
CA ASP A 452 -10.86 21.60 -10.37
C ASP A 452 -10.43 20.15 -10.07
N PHE A 453 -9.60 19.95 -9.05
CA PHE A 453 -9.06 18.62 -8.76
C PHE A 453 -10.15 17.58 -8.43
N ASP A 454 -11.18 17.98 -7.68
CA ASP A 454 -12.27 17.09 -7.26
C ASP A 454 -13.12 16.63 -8.46
N ALA A 455 -13.29 17.48 -9.48
CA ALA A 455 -13.93 17.10 -10.75
C ALA A 455 -12.97 16.37 -11.73
N PHE A 456 -11.65 16.53 -11.61
CA PHE A 456 -10.66 15.81 -12.41
C PHE A 456 -10.43 14.36 -11.96
N LEU A 457 -10.44 14.10 -10.64
CA LEU A 457 -10.15 12.76 -10.10
C LEU A 457 -11.09 11.65 -10.65
N PRO A 458 -12.42 11.87 -10.83
CA PRO A 458 -13.30 10.91 -11.54
C PRO A 458 -12.96 10.70 -13.02
N MET A 459 -12.45 11.73 -13.71
CA MET A 459 -12.00 11.60 -15.11
C MET A 459 -10.77 10.69 -15.19
N LEU A 460 -9.82 10.87 -14.26
CA LEU A 460 -8.63 10.03 -14.15
C LEU A 460 -8.97 8.58 -13.79
N LYS A 461 -9.97 8.35 -12.91
CA LYS A 461 -10.52 7.00 -12.66
C LYS A 461 -11.08 6.37 -13.94
N THR A 462 -11.85 7.13 -14.72
CA THR A 462 -12.43 6.64 -15.97
C THR A 462 -11.33 6.23 -16.96
N VAL A 463 -10.23 6.99 -17.06
CA VAL A 463 -9.08 6.61 -17.88
C VAL A 463 -8.40 5.32 -17.41
N ASP A 464 -8.23 5.11 -16.10
CA ASP A 464 -7.59 3.88 -15.58
C ASP A 464 -8.46 2.61 -15.77
N THR A 465 -9.74 2.76 -16.17
CA THR A 465 -10.60 1.64 -16.62
C THR A 465 -10.51 1.35 -18.12
N ILE A 466 -9.90 2.22 -18.93
CA ILE A 466 -9.68 1.97 -20.36
C ILE A 466 -8.67 0.82 -20.50
N GLN A 467 -9.02 -0.19 -21.31
CA GLN A 467 -8.14 -1.33 -21.55
C GLN A 467 -6.84 -0.88 -22.23
N LYS A 468 -5.73 -1.01 -21.51
CA LYS A 468 -4.38 -0.71 -21.97
C LYS A 468 -3.85 -1.89 -22.79
N GLY A 469 -3.09 -1.61 -23.85
CA GLY A 469 -2.36 -2.64 -24.58
C GLY A 469 -1.30 -3.30 -23.68
N THR A 470 -1.18 -4.62 -23.77
CA THR A 470 -0.09 -5.37 -23.13
C THR A 470 1.21 -5.20 -23.93
N TYR A 471 2.35 -5.57 -23.33
CA TYR A 471 3.62 -5.62 -24.06
C TYR A 471 3.52 -6.50 -25.32
N ASP A 472 2.85 -7.64 -25.18
CA ASP A 472 2.67 -8.61 -26.27
C ASP A 472 1.83 -8.01 -27.42
N ASP A 473 0.78 -7.22 -27.12
CA ASP A 473 0.00 -6.50 -28.14
C ASP A 473 0.87 -5.52 -28.96
N TYR A 474 1.83 -4.85 -28.32
CA TYR A 474 2.77 -3.95 -29.01
C TYR A 474 3.80 -4.73 -29.84
N VAL A 475 4.29 -5.88 -29.36
CA VAL A 475 5.22 -6.74 -30.09
C VAL A 475 4.55 -7.35 -31.33
N GLU A 476 3.35 -7.93 -31.20
CA GLU A 476 2.58 -8.45 -32.35
C GLU A 476 2.24 -7.32 -33.34
N GLY A 477 1.94 -6.11 -32.84
CA GLY A 477 1.67 -4.93 -33.68
C GLY A 477 2.88 -4.48 -34.51
N LEU A 478 4.09 -4.53 -33.94
CA LEU A 478 5.34 -4.17 -34.63
C LEU A 478 5.84 -5.28 -35.55
N ARG A 479 5.62 -6.56 -35.20
CA ARG A 479 5.98 -7.73 -36.03
C ARG A 479 5.31 -7.73 -37.41
N VAL A 480 4.22 -6.99 -37.60
CA VAL A 480 3.60 -6.77 -38.93
C VAL A 480 4.53 -6.03 -39.91
N PHE A 481 5.49 -5.25 -39.40
CA PHE A 481 6.44 -4.47 -40.20
C PHE A 481 7.81 -5.16 -40.34
N ASP A 482 8.13 -6.08 -39.43
CA ASP A 482 9.30 -6.96 -39.50
C ASP A 482 9.11 -8.05 -40.57
N LYS A 483 9.59 -7.75 -41.78
CA LYS A 483 9.48 -8.64 -42.95
C LYS A 483 10.47 -9.81 -42.89
N GLU A 484 11.41 -9.80 -41.95
CA GLU A 484 12.51 -10.78 -41.86
C GLU A 484 12.35 -11.74 -40.67
N GLY A 485 11.52 -11.38 -39.67
CA GLY A 485 11.37 -12.11 -38.42
C GLY A 485 12.61 -12.03 -37.54
N ASN A 486 13.31 -10.89 -37.59
CA ASN A 486 14.62 -10.69 -36.95
C ASN A 486 14.56 -9.89 -35.63
N GLY A 487 13.38 -9.38 -35.26
CA GLY A 487 13.16 -8.57 -34.06
C GLY A 487 13.42 -7.06 -34.25
N THR A 488 13.51 -6.57 -35.49
CA THR A 488 13.67 -5.14 -35.84
C THR A 488 12.60 -4.60 -36.79
N VAL A 489 12.40 -3.29 -36.76
CA VAL A 489 11.62 -2.52 -37.74
C VAL A 489 12.46 -1.34 -38.22
N MET A 490 12.47 -1.05 -39.53
CA MET A 490 13.15 0.12 -40.08
C MET A 490 12.57 1.42 -39.49
N GLY A 491 13.43 2.28 -38.95
CA GLY A 491 13.01 3.56 -38.35
C GLY A 491 12.25 4.46 -39.32
N ALA A 492 12.64 4.45 -40.60
CA ALA A 492 11.92 5.13 -41.68
C ALA A 492 10.47 4.63 -41.88
N GLU A 493 10.21 3.32 -41.74
CA GLU A 493 8.84 2.78 -41.83
C GLU A 493 8.04 3.12 -40.56
N LEU A 494 8.67 3.06 -39.38
CA LEU A 494 8.02 3.42 -38.12
C LEU A 494 7.61 4.90 -38.07
N ARG A 495 8.44 5.82 -38.60
CA ARG A 495 8.13 7.25 -38.77
C ARG A 495 6.92 7.48 -39.70
N ILE A 496 6.76 6.67 -40.74
CA ILE A 496 5.56 6.70 -41.61
C ILE A 496 4.33 6.17 -40.85
N VAL A 497 4.46 5.12 -40.05
CA VAL A 497 3.36 4.58 -39.23
C VAL A 497 2.83 5.64 -38.24
N LEU A 498 3.73 6.28 -37.48
CA LEU A 498 3.40 7.27 -36.44
C LEU A 498 2.74 8.56 -36.99
N SER A 499 3.02 8.92 -38.25
CA SER A 499 2.42 10.07 -38.93
C SER A 499 1.13 9.75 -39.71
N THR A 500 0.79 8.47 -39.89
CA THR A 500 -0.35 8.05 -40.74
C THR A 500 -1.45 7.30 -40.01
N LEU A 501 -1.12 6.46 -39.03
CA LEU A 501 -2.08 5.60 -38.31
C LEU A 501 -2.40 6.14 -36.91
N GLY A 502 -3.59 5.79 -36.39
CA GLY A 502 -4.02 6.17 -35.03
C GLY A 502 -4.23 7.69 -34.87
N GLU A 503 -3.83 8.20 -33.71
CA GLU A 503 -3.73 9.65 -33.48
C GLU A 503 -2.35 10.12 -33.96
N LYS A 504 -2.35 10.85 -35.08
CA LYS A 504 -1.14 11.22 -35.82
C LYS A 504 -0.25 12.15 -35.01
N MET A 505 1.00 11.75 -34.85
CA MET A 505 2.06 12.60 -34.31
C MET A 505 2.58 13.55 -35.41
N ASN A 506 3.05 14.73 -35.00
CA ASN A 506 3.77 15.65 -35.90
C ASN A 506 5.26 15.29 -36.01
N GLU A 507 5.96 15.85 -37.01
CA GLU A 507 7.37 15.54 -37.27
C GLU A 507 8.25 15.76 -36.04
N THR A 508 8.06 16.86 -35.30
CA THR A 508 8.82 17.17 -34.07
C THR A 508 8.56 16.19 -32.92
N GLU A 509 7.35 15.65 -32.78
CA GLU A 509 7.03 14.60 -31.80
C GLU A 509 7.65 13.26 -32.21
N ILE A 510 7.64 12.95 -33.51
CA ILE A 510 8.23 11.71 -34.06
C ILE A 510 9.75 11.73 -33.91
N ASP A 511 10.42 12.83 -34.26
CA ASP A 511 11.87 12.96 -34.09
C ASP A 511 12.29 12.88 -32.62
N SER A 512 11.49 13.44 -31.71
CA SER A 512 11.71 13.34 -30.26
C SER A 512 11.54 11.91 -29.73
N LEU A 513 10.60 11.14 -30.29
CA LEU A 513 10.35 9.73 -29.91
C LEU A 513 11.42 8.78 -30.48
N MET A 514 11.87 9.01 -31.71
CA MET A 514 12.85 8.15 -32.39
C MET A 514 14.29 8.41 -31.93
N GLN A 515 14.54 9.47 -31.15
CA GLN A 515 15.88 9.85 -30.72
C GLN A 515 16.58 8.73 -29.93
N GLY A 516 17.71 8.24 -30.45
CA GLY A 516 18.50 7.17 -29.83
C GLY A 516 17.84 5.79 -29.83
N GLN A 517 16.76 5.58 -30.60
CA GLN A 517 16.10 4.28 -30.75
C GLN A 517 16.57 3.51 -32.00
N GLU A 518 17.13 4.22 -32.98
CA GLU A 518 17.68 3.68 -34.23
C GLU A 518 19.14 3.25 -34.02
N ASP A 519 19.51 2.06 -34.52
CA ASP A 519 20.87 1.53 -34.52
C ASP A 519 21.74 2.14 -35.64
N GLU A 520 22.99 1.67 -35.79
CA GLU A 520 23.91 2.11 -36.86
C GLU A 520 23.37 1.84 -38.29
N ASN A 521 22.34 1.01 -38.43
CA ASN A 521 21.69 0.67 -39.71
C ASN A 521 20.36 1.42 -39.92
N GLY A 522 19.90 2.22 -38.96
CA GLY A 522 18.60 2.92 -39.00
C GLY A 522 17.41 2.03 -38.61
N SER A 523 17.64 0.94 -37.87
CA SER A 523 16.64 -0.03 -37.43
C SER A 523 16.38 0.05 -35.92
N VAL A 524 15.15 -0.24 -35.51
CA VAL A 524 14.70 -0.22 -34.11
C VAL A 524 14.38 -1.65 -33.65
N HIS A 525 15.03 -2.11 -32.58
CA HIS A 525 14.74 -3.42 -31.97
C HIS A 525 13.45 -3.37 -31.13
N TYR A 526 12.54 -4.33 -31.34
CA TYR A 526 11.25 -4.38 -30.61
C TYR A 526 11.03 -5.66 -29.77
N GLU A 527 11.82 -6.72 -29.97
CA GLU A 527 11.74 -7.96 -29.16
C GLU A 527 12.77 -8.03 -28.02
N GLY A 528 13.59 -6.99 -27.84
CA GLY A 528 14.58 -6.90 -26.76
C GLY A 528 13.97 -6.54 -25.40
N ASN A 529 14.56 -7.02 -24.30
CA ASN A 529 14.18 -6.66 -22.93
C ASN A 529 14.61 -5.20 -22.60
N CYS A 530 13.94 -4.23 -23.22
CA CYS A 530 14.37 -2.84 -23.22
C CYS A 530 14.13 -2.17 -21.86
N SER A 531 15.16 -1.50 -21.33
CA SER A 531 15.10 -0.73 -20.07
C SER A 531 14.13 0.46 -20.11
N SER A 532 13.70 0.83 -21.31
CA SER A 532 12.72 1.87 -21.60
C SER A 532 11.84 1.40 -22.76
N PRO A 533 10.52 1.16 -22.58
CA PRO A 533 9.63 1.00 -23.72
C PRO A 533 9.54 2.31 -24.51
N LEU A 534 9.10 2.23 -25.76
CA LEU A 534 8.77 3.39 -26.64
C LEU A 534 7.57 4.24 -26.14
N VAL A 535 7.17 4.06 -24.87
CA VAL A 535 6.27 4.91 -24.10
C VAL A 535 7.04 5.31 -22.84
N SER A 536 7.99 6.23 -22.98
CA SER A 536 8.77 6.73 -21.86
C SER A 536 7.87 7.51 -20.88
N LYS A 537 8.05 7.29 -19.58
CA LYS A 537 7.44 8.17 -18.58
C LYS A 537 8.12 9.54 -18.67
N PRO A 538 7.39 10.66 -18.87
CA PRO A 538 8.00 11.98 -18.92
C PRO A 538 8.55 12.34 -17.53
N THR A 539 9.87 12.33 -17.38
CA THR A 539 10.54 12.86 -16.19
C THR A 539 10.37 14.39 -16.15
N VAL A 540 9.92 14.91 -15.01
CA VAL A 540 9.56 16.34 -14.80
C VAL A 540 10.79 17.27 -14.76
N ALA A 541 11.93 16.84 -15.29
CA ALA A 541 13.25 17.47 -15.11
C ALA A 541 13.55 18.64 -16.06
N HIS A 542 12.84 18.78 -17.19
CA HIS A 542 13.25 19.69 -18.29
C HIS A 542 12.35 20.92 -18.52
N LEU A 543 11.43 21.25 -17.61
CA LEU A 543 10.64 22.49 -17.66
C LEU A 543 11.19 23.63 -16.75
N GLY A 544 12.28 23.39 -16.02
CA GLY A 544 12.76 24.31 -14.97
C GLY A 544 13.62 25.51 -15.42
N ASP A 545 14.53 25.33 -16.39
CA ASP A 545 15.65 26.26 -16.59
C ASP A 545 15.35 27.51 -17.45
N GLY A 546 14.17 27.59 -18.07
CA GLY A 546 13.84 28.71 -18.97
C GLY A 546 13.45 30.03 -18.28
N LEU A 547 13.05 30.01 -16.99
CA LEU A 547 12.25 31.09 -16.38
C LEU A 547 12.80 31.63 -15.05
N ARG A 548 14.12 31.85 -14.95
CA ARG A 548 14.74 32.61 -13.84
C ARG A 548 15.76 33.66 -14.29
N LYS A 549 15.37 34.60 -15.18
CA LYS A 549 16.24 35.75 -15.52
C LYS A 549 15.55 37.03 -16.04
N ARG A 550 14.73 37.67 -15.19
CA ARG A 550 14.73 39.14 -14.93
C ARG A 550 13.62 39.55 -13.96
N SER A 551 14.01 40.18 -12.86
CA SER A 551 13.13 40.89 -11.93
C SER A 551 13.67 42.31 -11.76
N ALA A 552 12.80 43.31 -11.93
CA ALA A 552 12.92 44.73 -11.57
C ALA A 552 14.25 45.48 -11.85
N ASP A 553 14.13 46.60 -12.56
CA ASP A 553 14.49 47.93 -12.04
C ASP A 553 13.72 49.02 -12.82
N GLU A 554 13.61 50.22 -12.24
CA GLU A 554 12.86 51.37 -12.78
C GLU A 554 13.66 52.15 -13.84
N ILE A 555 13.00 52.84 -14.80
CA ILE A 555 13.10 54.30 -15.10
C ILE A 555 11.88 54.72 -15.96
N GLY A 556 11.28 55.90 -15.71
CA GLY A 556 10.84 56.81 -16.79
C GLY A 556 9.34 57.03 -17.01
N LEU A 557 8.95 58.31 -17.09
CA LEU A 557 7.65 58.77 -17.62
C LEU A 557 7.83 59.33 -19.05
N GLU A 558 6.80 59.26 -19.89
CA GLU A 558 6.31 60.38 -20.71
C GLU A 558 4.89 60.07 -21.28
N ASP A 559 4.25 61.04 -21.94
CA ASP A 559 2.79 61.15 -22.14
C ASP A 559 2.36 61.20 -23.65
N GLU A 560 1.10 61.59 -23.93
CA GLU A 560 0.49 61.98 -25.22
C GLU A 560 -0.20 60.92 -26.12
N SER A 561 -1.37 60.46 -25.66
CA SER A 561 -2.68 60.72 -26.32
C SER A 561 -3.13 60.04 -27.66
N LYS A 562 -4.46 59.80 -27.73
CA LYS A 562 -5.34 59.63 -28.93
C LYS A 562 -5.13 58.32 -29.75
N SER A 563 -6.13 57.67 -30.36
CA SER A 563 -7.56 58.02 -30.63
C SER A 563 -8.51 56.78 -30.56
N LYS A 564 -9.77 56.90 -31.02
CA LYS A 564 -10.89 55.90 -30.88
C LYS A 564 -11.44 55.39 -32.25
N PRO A 565 -12.32 54.35 -32.31
CA PRO A 565 -12.21 53.29 -33.34
C PRO A 565 -13.44 53.02 -34.25
N ALA A 566 -13.33 51.96 -35.08
CA ALA A 566 -14.42 51.14 -35.67
C ALA A 566 -15.15 51.75 -36.90
N PRO A 567 -16.09 51.08 -37.62
CA PRO A 567 -16.73 49.74 -37.43
C PRO A 567 -16.74 48.86 -38.75
N PRO A 568 -17.59 47.80 -38.92
CA PRO A 568 -17.35 46.69 -39.88
C PRO A 568 -18.33 46.61 -41.08
N LYS A 569 -18.38 45.45 -41.78
CA LYS A 569 -19.45 45.07 -42.73
C LYS A 569 -19.94 43.63 -42.52
N ILE A 570 -21.21 43.39 -42.87
CA ILE A 570 -21.97 42.12 -42.72
C ILE A 570 -22.68 41.80 -44.03
N SER A 571 -22.75 40.53 -44.44
CA SER A 571 -23.80 40.03 -45.35
C SER A 571 -24.06 38.53 -45.20
N LYS A 572 -25.35 38.16 -45.18
CA LYS A 572 -25.98 36.83 -45.24
C LYS A 572 -27.00 36.86 -46.42
N PRO A 573 -27.77 35.80 -46.73
CA PRO A 573 -27.52 34.35 -46.74
C PRO A 573 -27.90 33.70 -48.11
N GLY A 574 -27.87 32.35 -48.21
CA GLY A 574 -28.46 31.55 -49.30
C GLY A 574 -29.09 30.25 -48.76
N PHE A 575 -29.98 29.59 -49.52
CA PHE A 575 -30.90 28.52 -49.04
C PHE A 575 -30.80 27.19 -49.82
N SER A 576 -31.41 26.13 -49.26
CA SER A 576 -32.05 24.97 -49.95
C SER A 576 -31.30 23.63 -50.18
N MET A 577 -31.46 22.69 -49.23
CA MET A 577 -32.20 21.40 -49.36
C MET A 577 -31.92 20.34 -50.48
N ILE A 578 -31.88 19.07 -50.04
CA ILE A 578 -32.42 17.81 -50.67
C ILE A 578 -31.57 16.97 -51.68
N ALA A 579 -30.81 16.02 -51.11
CA ALA A 579 -30.94 14.54 -51.16
C ALA A 579 -30.70 13.62 -52.41
N LYS A 580 -30.23 12.41 -52.06
CA LYS A 580 -30.33 11.04 -52.68
C LYS A 580 -29.19 10.45 -53.55
N LYS A 581 -28.95 9.16 -53.26
CA LYS A 581 -28.08 8.10 -53.86
C LYS A 581 -28.79 7.45 -55.09
N PRO A 582 -28.13 6.71 -56.03
CA PRO A 582 -27.46 5.42 -55.73
C PRO A 582 -26.26 4.92 -56.59
N THR A 583 -25.68 3.81 -56.12
CA THR A 583 -24.76 2.81 -56.72
C THR A 583 -25.52 1.82 -57.65
N PRO A 584 -24.93 0.84 -58.42
CA PRO A 584 -23.71 0.02 -58.14
C PRO A 584 -22.91 -0.53 -59.36
N ILE A 585 -21.97 -1.49 -59.14
CA ILE A 585 -21.75 -2.80 -59.85
C ILE A 585 -20.50 -3.54 -59.29
N SER A 586 -20.38 -4.86 -59.48
CA SER A 586 -19.39 -5.78 -58.86
C SER A 586 -18.87 -6.87 -59.83
N ILE A 587 -17.78 -7.61 -59.51
CA ILE A 587 -17.43 -9.01 -59.99
C ILE A 587 -16.20 -9.61 -59.22
N LYS A 588 -15.80 -10.89 -59.41
CA LYS A 588 -15.11 -11.77 -58.40
C LYS A 588 -14.28 -12.96 -59.00
N LEU A 589 -13.41 -13.62 -58.18
CA LEU A 589 -12.70 -14.95 -58.37
C LEU A 589 -11.42 -14.96 -59.25
N GLY A 590 -10.39 -15.85 -59.16
CA GLY A 590 -10.15 -17.13 -58.43
C GLY A 590 -8.62 -17.52 -58.26
N ALA A 591 -8.24 -18.81 -58.05
CA ALA A 591 -6.95 -19.30 -57.44
C ALA A 591 -5.93 -20.06 -58.40
N SER A 592 -4.78 -20.72 -58.06
CA SER A 592 -4.27 -21.40 -56.81
C SER A 592 -2.72 -21.62 -56.60
N LYS A 593 -2.12 -22.82 -56.85
CA LYS A 593 -0.74 -23.34 -56.45
C LYS A 593 -0.19 -24.39 -57.49
N PRO A 594 1.04 -25.04 -57.47
CA PRO A 594 1.91 -25.47 -56.31
C PRO A 594 3.49 -25.69 -56.45
N LYS A 595 4.13 -26.05 -55.30
CA LYS A 595 5.32 -26.98 -55.08
C LYS A 595 6.82 -26.52 -55.07
N GLU A 596 7.71 -27.45 -54.65
CA GLU A 596 8.95 -27.32 -53.81
C GLU A 596 10.06 -28.34 -54.23
N PRO A 597 11.38 -28.21 -53.86
CA PRO A 597 11.99 -29.03 -52.75
C PRO A 597 13.26 -28.45 -52.03
N THR A 598 13.77 -29.12 -50.97
CA THR A 598 15.01 -28.82 -50.18
C THR A 598 16.01 -30.01 -50.06
N PRO A 599 17.29 -29.78 -49.65
CA PRO A 599 17.82 -30.07 -48.29
C PRO A 599 18.82 -28.96 -47.80
N ALA A 600 19.74 -29.03 -46.81
CA ALA A 600 20.33 -30.06 -45.90
C ALA A 600 20.95 -29.42 -44.59
N LEU A 601 21.65 -30.20 -43.73
CA LEU A 601 22.46 -29.74 -42.56
C LEU A 601 23.74 -30.61 -42.38
N PRO A 602 24.78 -30.17 -41.61
CA PRO A 602 25.01 -30.81 -40.28
C PRO A 602 25.79 -30.04 -39.17
N ALA A 603 25.44 -30.39 -37.91
CA ALA A 603 26.32 -30.54 -36.71
C ALA A 603 26.94 -29.33 -35.95
N LYS A 604 27.33 -29.60 -34.68
CA LYS A 604 27.79 -28.66 -33.63
C LYS A 604 29.19 -29.04 -33.11
N LYS A 605 29.96 -28.08 -32.55
CA LYS A 605 30.44 -28.15 -31.14
C LYS A 605 31.12 -26.87 -30.61
N ALA A 606 31.05 -26.75 -29.28
CA ALA A 606 31.44 -25.62 -28.44
C ALA A 606 32.95 -25.39 -28.25
N GLY A 607 33.29 -24.20 -27.77
CA GLY A 607 33.93 -24.10 -26.44
C GLY A 607 35.18 -23.22 -26.32
N LEU A 608 35.23 -22.46 -25.23
CA LEU A 608 36.32 -21.60 -24.73
C LEU A 608 36.65 -20.41 -25.66
N ALA A 609 36.78 -19.16 -25.18
CA ALA A 609 37.39 -18.62 -23.96
C ALA A 609 38.92 -18.73 -23.96
N SER A 610 39.57 -17.78 -24.64
CA SER A 610 41.03 -17.63 -24.69
C SER A 610 41.41 -16.16 -24.84
N VAL A 611 42.23 -15.63 -23.91
CA VAL A 611 43.06 -14.41 -24.05
C VAL A 611 42.25 -13.10 -24.22
N PHE A 612 42.15 -12.15 -23.26
CA PHE A 612 42.96 -11.85 -22.06
C PHE A 612 44.46 -11.70 -22.41
N ASN A 613 44.92 -10.54 -22.87
CA ASN A 613 45.64 -9.50 -22.09
C ASN A 613 46.30 -8.53 -23.13
N GLU A 614 46.86 -7.33 -22.89
CA GLU A 614 46.97 -6.32 -21.80
C GLU A 614 47.59 -5.06 -22.50
N ASP A 615 47.59 -3.80 -22.03
CA ASP A 615 46.63 -2.91 -21.31
C ASP A 615 47.28 -1.48 -21.29
N ASP A 616 46.54 -0.36 -21.27
CA ASP A 616 47.10 0.98 -20.91
C ASP A 616 46.07 2.00 -20.35
N ASP A 617 46.56 2.95 -19.54
CA ASP A 617 45.86 3.59 -18.42
C ASP A 617 44.97 4.82 -18.71
N SER A 618 43.95 4.99 -17.86
CA SER A 618 43.66 6.29 -17.22
C SER A 618 42.92 6.11 -15.88
N GLU A 619 43.46 6.66 -14.78
CA GLU A 619 42.90 6.47 -13.43
C GLU A 619 41.63 7.31 -13.16
N PRO A 620 40.68 6.81 -12.33
CA PRO A 620 39.48 7.54 -11.93
C PRO A 620 39.71 8.52 -10.76
N GLU A 621 39.02 9.67 -10.77
CA GLU A 621 39.08 10.65 -9.67
C GLU A 621 38.63 10.06 -8.31
N GLU A 622 39.44 10.27 -7.27
CA GLU A 622 39.17 9.67 -5.95
C GLU A 622 38.21 10.53 -5.08
N MET A 623 37.16 9.89 -4.55
CA MET A 623 36.16 10.54 -3.69
C MET A 623 36.79 11.17 -2.41
N PRO A 624 36.50 12.46 -2.10
CA PRO A 624 37.16 13.18 -1.02
C PRO A 624 37.13 12.53 0.38
N PRO A 625 38.16 12.73 1.23
CA PRO A 625 38.25 12.12 2.56
C PRO A 625 37.06 12.40 3.49
N GLU A 626 36.43 13.58 3.35
CA GLU A 626 35.27 13.98 4.15
C GLU A 626 34.01 13.17 3.80
N ALA A 627 33.85 12.78 2.52
CA ALA A 627 32.79 11.86 2.09
C ALA A 627 33.07 10.44 2.60
N LYS A 628 34.31 9.95 2.48
CA LYS A 628 34.74 8.66 3.08
C LYS A 628 34.50 8.61 4.60
N MET A 629 34.70 9.72 5.32
CA MET A 629 34.40 9.86 6.75
C MET A 629 32.90 9.89 7.05
N ARG A 630 32.09 10.60 6.26
CA ARG A 630 30.62 10.58 6.41
C ARG A 630 30.03 9.18 6.17
N MET A 631 30.54 8.46 5.18
CA MET A 631 30.07 7.09 4.87
C MET A 631 30.49 6.07 5.93
N LYS A 632 31.72 6.13 6.48
CA LYS A 632 32.21 5.17 7.50
C LYS A 632 31.45 5.18 8.83
N ASN A 633 30.66 6.21 9.12
CA ASN A 633 29.85 6.29 10.34
C ASN A 633 28.40 5.82 10.17
N ILE A 634 27.96 5.49 8.95
CA ILE A 634 26.64 4.90 8.68
C ILE A 634 26.80 3.37 8.67
N GLY A 635 26.45 2.70 9.78
CA GLY A 635 26.36 1.23 9.82
C GLY A 635 27.07 0.50 10.97
N ARG A 636 27.65 1.20 11.96
CA ARG A 636 28.31 0.56 13.12
C ARG A 636 27.43 0.33 14.35
N GLU A 637 26.15 0.72 14.29
CA GLU A 637 25.17 0.67 15.39
C GLU A 637 23.80 0.14 14.89
N THR A 638 23.81 -1.01 14.21
CA THR A 638 22.66 -1.60 13.50
C THR A 638 22.07 -2.86 14.19
N PRO A 639 21.12 -2.69 15.13
CA PRO A 639 20.02 -3.63 15.29
C PRO A 639 19.00 -3.40 14.17
N THR A 640 18.59 -4.45 13.47
CA THR A 640 17.63 -4.36 12.36
C THR A 640 16.19 -4.13 12.85
N SER A 641 15.48 -3.17 12.26
CA SER A 641 14.09 -3.33 11.80
C SER A 641 13.54 -2.04 11.14
N ALA A 642 12.69 -2.24 10.12
CA ALA A 642 12.03 -1.22 9.28
C ALA A 642 12.95 -0.44 8.31
N GLY A 643 12.41 -0.19 7.10
CA GLY A 643 13.00 0.66 6.07
C GLY A 643 12.82 2.17 6.34
N PRO A 644 13.06 3.04 5.34
CA PRO A 644 13.35 4.47 5.55
C PRO A 644 12.34 5.28 6.38
N ASN A 645 11.04 4.95 6.34
CA ASN A 645 9.99 5.75 6.99
C ASN A 645 9.72 5.31 8.45
N SER A 646 10.76 4.97 9.21
CA SER A 646 10.70 4.44 10.58
C SER A 646 10.58 5.51 11.69
N PHE A 647 9.92 6.63 11.40
CA PHE A 647 9.76 7.78 12.30
C PHE A 647 9.36 7.38 13.74
N ASN A 648 10.22 7.77 14.70
CA ASN A 648 10.10 7.55 16.14
C ASN A 648 10.07 6.08 16.63
N LYS A 649 10.72 5.15 15.92
CA LYS A 649 11.17 3.88 16.55
C LYS A 649 12.57 4.05 17.17
N GLY A 650 12.64 4.15 18.50
CA GLY A 650 13.90 3.99 19.23
C GLY A 650 14.28 2.51 19.40
N LYS A 651 15.48 2.23 19.95
CA LYS A 651 15.94 0.87 20.36
C LYS A 651 15.00 0.15 21.35
N GLN A 652 14.01 0.84 21.92
CA GLN A 652 13.00 0.32 22.85
C GLN A 652 11.54 0.56 22.38
N GLY A 653 11.30 0.80 21.08
CA GLY A 653 9.96 0.97 20.53
C GLY A 653 9.39 2.39 20.67
N PHE A 654 8.07 2.51 20.90
CA PHE A 654 7.32 3.77 21.03
C PHE A 654 7.21 4.28 22.48
N SER A 655 8.20 3.93 23.31
CA SER A 655 8.28 4.29 24.73
C SER A 655 8.30 5.80 24.97
N ASP A 656 7.65 6.23 26.05
CA ASP A 656 7.80 7.58 26.58
C ASP A 656 9.14 7.68 27.34
N HIS A 657 10.09 8.45 26.79
CA HIS A 657 11.41 8.64 27.38
C HIS A 657 11.37 9.25 28.78
N GLN A 658 10.36 10.06 29.10
CA GLN A 658 10.24 10.67 30.42
C GLN A 658 9.76 9.64 31.45
N LYS A 659 8.71 8.87 31.15
CA LYS A 659 8.26 7.75 32.00
C LYS A 659 9.36 6.69 32.21
N LEU A 660 10.19 6.41 31.19
CA LEU A 660 11.35 5.51 31.34
C LEU A 660 12.42 6.06 32.29
N TRP A 661 12.64 7.38 32.28
CA TRP A 661 13.58 8.04 33.18
C TRP A 661 13.04 8.10 34.62
N GLU A 662 11.76 8.42 34.79
CA GLU A 662 11.05 8.39 36.09
C GLU A 662 11.02 6.98 36.70
N ARG A 663 10.73 5.94 35.90
CA ARG A 663 10.81 4.52 36.34
C ARG A 663 12.23 4.14 36.77
N LYS A 664 13.28 4.61 36.07
CA LYS A 664 14.68 4.36 36.44
C LYS A 664 15.09 5.06 37.72
N LEU A 665 14.73 6.34 37.90
CA LEU A 665 14.98 7.07 39.14
C LEU A 665 14.31 6.39 40.33
N LYS A 666 13.06 5.93 40.17
CA LYS A 666 12.36 5.21 41.24
C LYS A 666 13.06 3.90 41.60
N ALA A 667 13.45 3.11 40.61
CA ALA A 667 14.23 1.88 40.82
C ALA A 667 15.65 2.12 41.40
N GLN A 668 16.17 3.34 41.34
CA GLN A 668 17.43 3.77 41.99
C GLN A 668 17.20 4.43 43.37
N SER A 669 15.95 4.71 43.74
CA SER A 669 15.54 5.21 45.07
C SER A 669 14.99 4.09 45.97
N ASP A 670 14.72 2.92 45.41
CA ASP A 670 14.28 1.70 46.11
C ASP A 670 15.46 0.69 46.29
N GLN A 671 16.71 1.18 46.28
CA GLN A 671 17.97 0.48 46.62
C GLN A 671 18.73 1.20 47.74
#